data_AF-A0A6H9HMH3-F1
#
_entry.id   AF-A0A6H9HMH3-F1
#
_cell.length_a   1.000
_cell.length_b   1.000
_cell.length_c   1.000
_cell.angle_alpha   90.00
_cell.angle_beta   90.00
_cell.angle_gamma   90.00
#
_symmetry.space_group_name_H-M   'P 1'
#
loop_
_entity.id
_entity.type
_entity.pdbx_description
1 polymer ?
#
loop_
_entity_poly.entity_id
_entity_poly.type
_entity_poly.pdbx_seq_one_letter_code
_entity_poly.pdbx_strand_id
1 'polypeptide(L)'
;MPLLKTDFQWKKDQGEWLQGGKCPECDGREVYTRSDSPWVLKCGRANRCGWEGSVRDLYPEIFDTWSKRFKKTPQNPNAAADAYLTDARGLNLMGMRDAYSQEYFRDEARNVGSATVRFPLPGGSWWERLIDQPGRFDRKAHFAPRRPYKGQAWSRPDVSMEDFANADSIWFAEGIFNAWALEQAGQRAASTMSSNNYPSEFLKQLRTHIAASDRPHRSPRIVFAFDIGPAGTKGNRDYVKQARKDRWEASAALPMAEDETGKELDWNDLLQLERLTDKHRAEYLWHGQVLLAETAQEKAYLIWEKHRWNSFHFNFGNRTYWCAIDVSIVQEKIDEYRRGRTRELKEIDSAEEAKIRMEASREALAVEEIANCAFRVLYRQRDEATDETKFFLNIRYPSGKRPAVKGDFTAAQLRKASNFEDRLFAFGGVWTGNAQQLTRMLQHQTPDLPDVRPLGFTGYCREAKAYVFGQLAVSNGRVFKPNDDDFFQIGKQALKLGTSERLLDIDYDADNLDTSWLADLWTAYGAKGLVCLTFFFGSLFAEQVRAEMKSFPFLEMHGLPGTGKTTLVEFLWKLLGRENYEGFDPAKATPAAMARNLGKVGNLPVVLIEGDRREEASHARKFEWEELKTAYNGRTVRSRGVKNGGMETFEPPFRGAIVIEQNEPVNASRAVLERIMSLGFDMAGWSADTKTSAERLEQWPIEKVSGFIVHAAKRENDIMARYRQAFAQYENELLSMPGIRTNRLAKTHGQLLAFLEALRALLPLTDEQQTATAKLIVEMATERQLAVNSEDPIVSLFWERFDYLEENEDPAATTGHINHHRRHAEGMIAVRLNEMEARCAEKRLALPTHAELIRALKTSKSRRFIEQTAVNSRNDGVPPVRCWVFHDRSRATSSNS
;
A
#
# COMPACT_ATOMS: atom_id res chain seq x y z
N MET A 1 -7.77 -11.67 -23.71
CA MET A 1 -8.61 -12.86 -23.47
C MET A 1 -7.96 -13.93 -22.60
N PRO A 2 -6.71 -14.36 -22.83
CA PRO A 2 -6.11 -15.43 -22.01
C PRO A 2 -6.17 -15.15 -20.51
N LEU A 3 -5.83 -13.93 -20.08
CA LEU A 3 -5.88 -13.51 -18.68
C LEU A 3 -7.31 -13.54 -18.09
N LEU A 4 -8.31 -13.04 -18.83
CA LEU A 4 -9.71 -13.19 -18.42
C LEU A 4 -10.13 -14.64 -18.26
N LYS A 5 -9.66 -15.54 -19.15
CA LYS A 5 -9.98 -16.97 -19.04
C LYS A 5 -9.34 -17.61 -17.81
N THR A 6 -8.08 -17.28 -17.53
CA THR A 6 -7.34 -17.77 -16.36
C THR A 6 -7.96 -17.27 -15.05
N ASP A 7 -8.22 -15.98 -14.94
CA ASP A 7 -8.60 -15.36 -13.66
C ASP A 7 -10.06 -15.63 -13.31
N PHE A 8 -10.95 -15.55 -14.31
CA PHE A 8 -12.38 -15.72 -14.09
C PHE A 8 -12.85 -17.16 -14.34
N GLN A 9 -12.04 -18.07 -14.88
CA GLN A 9 -12.37 -19.51 -14.96
C GLN A 9 -13.80 -19.78 -15.49
N TRP A 10 -14.13 -19.19 -16.64
CA TRP A 10 -15.49 -19.20 -17.21
C TRP A 10 -16.02 -20.62 -17.41
N LYS A 11 -17.30 -20.84 -17.12
CA LYS A 11 -17.98 -22.11 -17.43
C LYS A 11 -18.38 -22.21 -18.89
N LYS A 12 -18.75 -21.07 -19.51
CA LYS A 12 -19.09 -20.96 -20.92
C LYS A 12 -18.23 -19.87 -21.53
N ASP A 13 -17.34 -20.26 -22.44
CA ASP A 13 -16.41 -19.38 -23.12
C ASP A 13 -16.54 -19.42 -24.65
N GLN A 14 -17.65 -19.99 -25.15
CA GLN A 14 -18.04 -20.06 -26.56
C GLN A 14 -19.44 -19.44 -26.76
N GLY A 15 -19.57 -18.56 -27.76
CA GLY A 15 -20.80 -17.79 -28.05
C GLY A 15 -20.60 -16.28 -27.89
N GLU A 16 -21.66 -15.47 -28.05
CA GLU A 16 -21.61 -14.01 -27.94
C GLU A 16 -21.31 -13.49 -26.53
N TRP A 17 -21.46 -14.32 -25.50
CA TRP A 17 -21.24 -13.95 -24.10
C TRP A 17 -20.34 -14.96 -23.39
N LEU A 18 -19.34 -14.47 -22.66
CA LEU A 18 -18.63 -15.22 -21.64
C LEU A 18 -19.50 -15.27 -20.39
N GLN A 19 -19.79 -16.46 -19.86
CA GLN A 19 -20.74 -16.63 -18.75
C GLN A 19 -20.24 -17.61 -17.70
N GLY A 20 -20.72 -17.40 -16.46
CA GLY A 20 -20.41 -18.25 -15.33
C GLY A 20 -18.98 -18.10 -14.82
N GLY A 21 -18.37 -16.92 -15.02
CA GLY A 21 -17.05 -16.59 -14.50
C GLY A 21 -17.07 -16.41 -12.99
N LYS A 22 -15.97 -16.76 -12.34
CA LYS A 22 -15.69 -16.56 -10.92
C LYS A 22 -15.51 -15.07 -10.63
N CYS A 23 -16.35 -14.55 -9.74
CA CYS A 23 -16.33 -13.15 -9.33
C CYS A 23 -15.13 -12.88 -8.39
N PRO A 24 -14.31 -11.85 -8.65
CA PRO A 24 -13.18 -11.49 -7.80
C PRO A 24 -13.64 -10.97 -6.42
N GLU A 25 -14.92 -10.59 -6.30
CA GLU A 25 -15.46 -10.00 -5.09
C GLU A 25 -16.19 -10.97 -4.16
N CYS A 26 -16.96 -11.91 -4.72
CA CYS A 26 -17.79 -12.83 -3.93
C CYS A 26 -17.47 -14.30 -4.17
N ASP A 27 -16.46 -14.60 -4.99
CA ASP A 27 -16.08 -15.94 -5.46
C ASP A 27 -17.20 -16.72 -6.19
N GLY A 28 -18.39 -16.13 -6.35
CA GLY A 28 -19.54 -16.71 -7.05
C GLY A 28 -19.28 -16.85 -8.56
N ARG A 29 -19.77 -17.94 -9.17
CA ARG A 29 -19.57 -18.24 -10.59
C ARG A 29 -20.70 -17.74 -11.49
N GLU A 30 -20.93 -16.43 -11.45
CA GLU A 30 -22.04 -15.76 -12.17
C GLU A 30 -21.61 -14.46 -12.85
N VAL A 31 -20.30 -14.23 -13.01
CA VAL A 31 -19.82 -13.13 -13.85
C VAL A 31 -20.17 -13.41 -15.30
N TYR A 32 -20.53 -12.36 -16.03
CA TYR A 32 -20.73 -12.37 -17.47
C TYR A 32 -20.13 -11.13 -18.13
N THR A 33 -19.77 -11.25 -19.41
CA THR A 33 -19.32 -10.15 -20.29
C THR A 33 -19.50 -10.55 -21.76
N ARG A 34 -19.50 -9.60 -22.70
CA ARG A 34 -19.57 -9.92 -24.13
C ARG A 34 -18.25 -10.54 -24.60
N SER A 35 -18.32 -11.55 -25.45
CA SER A 35 -17.12 -12.29 -25.89
C SER A 35 -16.26 -11.50 -26.88
N ASP A 36 -16.89 -10.70 -27.75
CA ASP A 36 -16.27 -9.89 -28.80
C ASP A 36 -15.75 -8.55 -28.27
N SER A 37 -16.47 -7.94 -27.33
CA SER A 37 -16.13 -6.67 -26.70
C SER A 37 -16.24 -6.74 -25.16
N PRO A 38 -15.37 -7.51 -24.48
CA PRO A 38 -15.42 -7.70 -23.04
C PRO A 38 -14.85 -6.47 -22.30
N TRP A 39 -15.45 -5.30 -22.45
CA TRP A 39 -14.97 -4.08 -21.77
C TRP A 39 -15.41 -4.01 -20.32
N VAL A 40 -16.60 -4.56 -20.04
CA VAL A 40 -17.24 -4.51 -18.74
C VAL A 40 -17.64 -5.91 -18.33
N LEU A 41 -17.23 -6.33 -17.14
CA LEU A 41 -17.71 -7.55 -16.50
C LEU A 41 -18.72 -7.19 -15.43
N LYS A 42 -19.80 -7.96 -15.38
CA LYS A 42 -20.85 -7.79 -14.36
C LYS A 42 -21.10 -9.11 -13.65
N CYS A 43 -21.25 -9.06 -12.34
CA CYS A 43 -21.72 -10.20 -11.56
C CYS A 43 -23.24 -10.27 -11.63
N GLY A 44 -23.79 -11.38 -12.13
CA GLY A 44 -25.23 -11.60 -12.25
C GLY A 44 -25.98 -11.64 -10.91
N ARG A 45 -25.28 -11.71 -9.78
CA ARG A 45 -25.84 -11.64 -8.43
C ARG A 45 -26.17 -10.20 -8.02
N ALA A 46 -27.05 -9.53 -8.76
CA ALA A 46 -27.39 -8.12 -8.52
C ALA A 46 -27.78 -7.84 -7.05
N ASN A 47 -28.59 -8.71 -6.44
CA ASN A 47 -29.07 -8.53 -5.05
C ASN A 47 -28.08 -8.93 -3.95
N ARG A 48 -26.95 -9.57 -4.29
CA ARG A 48 -25.96 -10.05 -3.29
C ARG A 48 -24.55 -9.50 -3.48
N CYS A 49 -24.17 -9.18 -4.72
CA CYS A 49 -22.85 -8.71 -5.07
C CYS A 49 -22.94 -7.48 -5.97
N GLY A 50 -23.64 -7.57 -7.10
CA GLY A 50 -23.79 -6.47 -8.06
C GLY A 50 -22.48 -5.92 -8.63
N TRP A 51 -21.35 -6.63 -8.46
CA TRP A 51 -20.04 -6.16 -8.88
C TRP A 51 -19.99 -5.85 -10.37
N GLU A 52 -19.44 -4.71 -10.71
CA GLU A 52 -19.13 -4.30 -12.06
C GLU A 52 -17.66 -3.87 -12.11
N GLY A 53 -16.92 -4.38 -13.08
CA GLY A 53 -15.51 -4.06 -13.28
C GLY A 53 -15.21 -3.80 -14.74
N SER A 54 -14.49 -2.72 -15.03
CA SER A 54 -13.89 -2.52 -16.34
C SER A 54 -12.68 -3.45 -16.49
N VAL A 55 -12.55 -4.12 -17.64
CA VAL A 55 -11.34 -4.89 -17.97
C VAL A 55 -10.09 -4.01 -17.95
N ARG A 56 -10.23 -2.72 -18.25
CA ARG A 56 -9.13 -1.76 -18.17
C ARG A 56 -8.62 -1.58 -16.75
N ASP A 57 -9.52 -1.43 -15.79
CA ASP A 57 -9.17 -1.25 -14.38
C ASP A 57 -8.63 -2.55 -13.77
N LEU A 58 -9.11 -3.70 -14.27
CA LEU A 58 -8.68 -5.02 -13.82
C LEU A 58 -7.35 -5.48 -14.41
N TYR A 59 -6.90 -4.91 -15.52
CA TYR A 59 -5.66 -5.33 -16.18
C TYR A 59 -4.86 -4.13 -16.70
N PRO A 60 -4.57 -3.11 -15.88
CA PRO A 60 -3.94 -1.87 -16.35
C PRO A 60 -2.66 -2.14 -17.14
N GLU A 61 -1.89 -3.17 -16.77
CA GLU A 61 -0.67 -3.60 -17.48
C GLU A 61 -0.89 -3.96 -18.96
N ILE A 62 -2.07 -4.49 -19.31
CA ILE A 62 -2.46 -4.84 -20.68
C ILE A 62 -2.81 -3.57 -21.48
N PHE A 63 -3.42 -2.59 -20.81
CA PHE A 63 -3.89 -1.32 -21.37
C PHE A 63 -2.86 -0.19 -21.23
N ASP A 64 -1.71 -0.49 -20.64
CA ASP A 64 -0.57 0.41 -20.55
C ASP A 64 0.52 0.05 -21.57
N THR A 65 0.39 -1.02 -22.38
CA THR A 65 1.43 -1.37 -23.38
C THR A 65 0.84 -1.85 -24.71
N TRP A 66 0.27 -0.93 -25.49
CA TRP A 66 -0.36 -1.15 -26.79
C TRP A 66 0.65 -1.49 -27.88
N SER A 67 1.76 -0.75 -27.99
CA SER A 67 2.71 -0.95 -29.09
C SER A 67 3.42 -2.31 -29.08
N LYS A 68 3.59 -2.90 -27.88
CA LYS A 68 4.15 -4.26 -27.73
C LYS A 68 3.17 -5.33 -28.26
N ARG A 69 1.87 -5.09 -28.13
CA ARG A 69 0.79 -6.03 -28.49
C ARG A 69 0.34 -5.87 -29.94
N PHE A 70 0.17 -4.63 -30.38
CA PHE A 70 -0.31 -4.25 -31.71
C PHE A 70 0.84 -3.64 -32.49
N LYS A 71 1.69 -4.52 -33.05
CA LYS A 71 2.86 -4.09 -33.83
C LYS A 71 2.42 -3.45 -35.13
N LYS A 72 3.11 -2.37 -35.51
CA LYS A 72 2.93 -1.72 -36.81
C LYS A 72 3.19 -2.72 -37.93
N THR A 73 2.35 -2.72 -38.95
CA THR A 73 2.54 -3.49 -40.19
C THR A 73 2.45 -2.56 -41.38
N PRO A 74 3.02 -2.91 -42.55
CA PRO A 74 2.83 -2.11 -43.76
C PRO A 74 1.35 -1.91 -44.13
N GLN A 75 0.50 -2.90 -43.84
CA GLN A 75 -0.93 -2.86 -44.10
C GLN A 75 -1.72 -2.05 -43.06
N ASN A 76 -1.24 -2.02 -41.81
CA ASN A 76 -1.80 -1.17 -40.75
C ASN A 76 -0.66 -0.46 -39.99
N PRO A 77 -0.24 0.74 -40.44
CA PRO A 77 0.79 1.51 -39.77
C PRO A 77 0.32 2.11 -38.43
N ASN A 78 -1.00 2.15 -38.20
CA ASN A 78 -1.65 2.74 -37.03
C ASN A 78 -2.16 1.68 -36.03
N ALA A 79 -1.70 0.43 -36.11
CA ALA A 79 -2.27 -0.70 -35.38
C ALA A 79 -2.45 -0.49 -33.85
N ALA A 80 -1.48 0.13 -33.17
CA ALA A 80 -1.59 0.40 -31.74
C ALA A 80 -2.50 1.60 -31.43
N ALA A 81 -2.50 2.63 -32.28
CA ALA A 81 -3.41 3.76 -32.15
C ALA A 81 -4.87 3.33 -32.39
N ASP A 82 -5.11 2.49 -33.40
CA ASP A 82 -6.41 1.90 -33.69
C ASP A 82 -6.91 1.11 -32.49
N ALA A 83 -6.10 0.17 -31.99
CA ALA A 83 -6.45 -0.62 -30.83
C ALA A 83 -6.72 0.28 -29.62
N TYR A 84 -5.89 1.29 -29.35
CA TYR A 84 -6.13 2.23 -28.26
C TYR A 84 -7.48 2.96 -28.38
N LEU A 85 -7.82 3.49 -29.55
CA LEU A 85 -9.05 4.24 -29.77
C LEU A 85 -10.30 3.33 -29.73
N THR A 86 -10.21 2.13 -30.28
CA THR A 86 -11.36 1.20 -30.30
C THR A 86 -11.53 0.52 -28.94
N ASP A 87 -10.44 -0.05 -28.41
CA ASP A 87 -10.47 -0.94 -27.24
C ASP A 87 -10.45 -0.18 -25.91
N ALA A 88 -9.67 0.91 -25.80
CA ALA A 88 -9.61 1.66 -24.55
C ALA A 88 -10.60 2.82 -24.46
N ARG A 89 -11.05 3.34 -25.61
CA ARG A 89 -11.92 4.52 -25.69
C ARG A 89 -13.31 4.20 -26.24
N GLY A 90 -13.56 3.02 -26.80
CA GLY A 90 -14.86 2.68 -27.37
C GLY A 90 -15.28 3.53 -28.57
N LEU A 91 -14.31 4.12 -29.28
CA LEU A 91 -14.55 5.03 -30.40
C LEU A 91 -14.63 4.24 -31.72
N ASN A 92 -15.68 4.49 -32.50
CA ASN A 92 -15.89 3.85 -33.79
C ASN A 92 -14.99 4.50 -34.86
N LEU A 93 -14.06 3.72 -35.40
CA LEU A 93 -13.06 4.17 -36.37
C LEU A 93 -13.59 4.29 -37.82
N MET A 94 -14.84 3.92 -38.10
CA MET A 94 -15.40 4.00 -39.45
C MET A 94 -15.35 5.45 -39.97
N GLY A 95 -14.65 5.67 -41.08
CA GLY A 95 -14.42 7.01 -41.66
C GLY A 95 -13.35 7.87 -40.97
N MET A 96 -12.71 7.36 -39.90
CA MET A 96 -11.78 8.13 -39.07
C MET A 96 -10.33 7.65 -39.14
N ARG A 97 -10.05 6.52 -39.81
CA ARG A 97 -8.70 5.91 -39.83
C ARG A 97 -7.62 6.80 -40.45
N ASP A 98 -8.01 7.72 -41.34
CA ASP A 98 -7.12 8.69 -41.96
C ASP A 98 -7.06 10.04 -41.21
N ALA A 99 -7.81 10.16 -40.10
CA ALA A 99 -7.89 11.37 -39.28
C ALA A 99 -6.76 11.49 -38.23
N TYR A 100 -5.96 10.44 -38.07
CA TYR A 100 -4.88 10.37 -37.08
C TYR A 100 -3.71 9.51 -37.57
N SER A 101 -2.55 9.65 -36.94
CA SER A 101 -1.38 8.80 -37.16
C SER A 101 -0.85 8.21 -35.85
N GLN A 102 -0.20 7.05 -35.94
CA GLN A 102 0.54 6.47 -34.82
C GLN A 102 2.01 6.91 -34.89
N GLU A 103 2.47 7.62 -33.87
CA GLU A 103 3.80 8.22 -33.82
C GLU A 103 4.59 7.70 -32.61
N TYR A 104 5.78 8.25 -32.38
CA TYR A 104 6.62 7.90 -31.22
C TYR A 104 7.13 9.16 -30.54
N PHE A 105 6.90 9.25 -29.23
CA PHE A 105 7.36 10.33 -28.38
C PHE A 105 8.55 9.88 -27.54
N ARG A 106 9.57 10.75 -27.42
CA ARG A 106 10.77 10.53 -26.61
C ARG A 106 10.96 11.68 -25.64
N ASP A 107 11.11 11.36 -24.35
CA ASP A 107 11.53 12.28 -23.31
C ASP A 107 13.05 12.09 -23.08
N GLU A 108 13.84 13.06 -23.53
CA GLU A 108 15.30 13.01 -23.42
C GLU A 108 15.81 13.12 -21.97
N ALA A 109 15.08 13.83 -21.09
CA ALA A 109 15.53 14.04 -19.71
C ALA A 109 15.43 12.75 -18.89
N ARG A 110 14.40 11.95 -19.16
CA ARG A 110 14.16 10.66 -18.49
C ARG A 110 14.68 9.46 -19.28
N ASN A 111 15.12 9.68 -20.51
CA ASN A 111 15.50 8.65 -21.47
C ASN A 111 14.43 7.55 -21.63
N VAL A 112 13.15 7.95 -21.68
CA VAL A 112 12.00 7.06 -21.88
C VAL A 112 11.19 7.47 -23.11
N GLY A 113 10.43 6.54 -23.69
CA GLY A 113 9.55 6.82 -24.82
C GLY A 113 8.27 6.02 -24.83
N SER A 114 7.33 6.43 -25.67
CA SER A 114 5.98 5.87 -25.79
C SER A 114 5.49 5.99 -27.22
N ALA A 115 4.75 4.98 -27.71
CA ALA A 115 3.92 5.19 -28.89
C ALA A 115 2.85 6.25 -28.59
N THR A 116 2.38 6.93 -29.63
CA THR A 116 1.34 7.95 -29.51
C THR A 116 0.27 7.81 -30.58
N VAL A 117 -0.90 8.38 -30.32
CA VAL A 117 -1.89 8.72 -31.35
C VAL A 117 -1.87 10.24 -31.55
N ARG A 118 -1.67 10.69 -32.79
CA ARG A 118 -1.53 12.10 -33.16
C ARG A 118 -2.66 12.52 -34.09
N PHE A 119 -3.33 13.60 -33.73
CA PHE A 119 -4.37 14.25 -34.51
C PHE A 119 -3.83 15.56 -35.11
N PRO A 120 -4.00 15.79 -36.42
CA PRO A 120 -3.69 17.07 -37.02
C PRO A 120 -4.66 18.13 -36.50
N LEU A 121 -4.16 19.36 -36.32
CA LEU A 121 -4.95 20.52 -35.92
C LEU A 121 -4.95 21.58 -37.03
N PRO A 122 -5.97 22.46 -37.09
CA PRO A 122 -5.96 23.61 -37.98
C PRO A 122 -4.68 24.44 -37.86
N GLY A 123 -4.20 25.00 -38.97
CA GLY A 123 -2.95 25.78 -39.01
C GLY A 123 -1.66 24.95 -39.03
N GLY A 124 -1.75 23.66 -39.33
CA GLY A 124 -0.59 22.77 -39.44
C GLY A 124 0.04 22.36 -38.10
N SER A 125 -0.65 22.61 -36.98
CA SER A 125 -0.26 22.07 -35.68
C SER A 125 -0.75 20.63 -35.52
N TRP A 126 -0.46 20.01 -34.39
CA TRP A 126 -0.99 18.69 -34.02
C TRP A 126 -1.11 18.55 -32.51
N TRP A 127 -1.97 17.64 -32.08
CA TRP A 127 -2.09 17.17 -30.71
C TRP A 127 -1.81 15.68 -30.68
N GLU A 128 -0.98 15.21 -29.76
CA GLU A 128 -0.68 13.79 -29.61
C GLU A 128 -0.87 13.30 -28.18
N ARG A 129 -1.37 12.08 -28.05
CA ARG A 129 -1.61 11.40 -26.78
C ARG A 129 -0.66 10.23 -26.63
N LEU A 130 0.02 10.14 -25.49
CA LEU A 130 0.81 8.96 -25.13
C LEU A 130 -0.13 7.78 -24.86
N ILE A 131 0.10 6.67 -25.54
CA ILE A 131 -0.74 5.47 -25.39
C ILE A 131 -0.06 4.39 -24.54
N ASP A 132 1.27 4.36 -24.43
CA ASP A 132 1.99 3.36 -23.63
C ASP A 132 2.54 3.93 -22.32
N GLN A 133 2.15 3.32 -21.22
CA GLN A 133 2.58 3.62 -19.85
C GLN A 133 2.63 5.14 -19.59
N PRO A 134 1.53 5.87 -19.88
CA PRO A 134 1.54 7.33 -19.86
C PRO A 134 1.82 7.90 -18.46
N GLY A 135 1.66 7.10 -17.41
CA GLY A 135 1.99 7.47 -16.02
C GLY A 135 3.48 7.64 -15.72
N ARG A 136 4.39 7.28 -16.65
CA ARG A 136 5.84 7.55 -16.53
C ARG A 136 6.23 8.97 -16.95
N PHE A 137 5.31 9.72 -17.53
CA PHE A 137 5.54 11.06 -18.08
C PHE A 137 4.80 12.11 -17.24
N ASP A 138 5.35 13.32 -17.16
CA ASP A 138 4.69 14.44 -16.46
C ASP A 138 3.35 14.83 -17.09
N ARG A 139 3.22 14.61 -18.40
CA ARG A 139 2.02 14.92 -19.17
C ARG A 139 1.67 13.74 -20.06
N LYS A 140 0.37 13.49 -20.17
CA LYS A 140 -0.16 12.40 -20.99
C LYS A 140 -0.42 12.82 -22.44
N ALA A 141 -0.41 14.11 -22.74
CA ALA A 141 -0.67 14.66 -24.07
C ALA A 141 0.23 15.88 -24.35
N HIS A 142 0.58 16.05 -25.62
CA HIS A 142 1.51 17.07 -26.11
C HIS A 142 0.95 17.77 -27.35
N PHE A 143 1.40 19.01 -27.56
CA PHE A 143 1.12 19.78 -28.76
C PHE A 143 2.40 19.98 -29.56
N ALA A 144 2.27 20.21 -30.86
CA ALA A 144 3.39 20.52 -31.73
C ALA A 144 4.24 21.69 -31.18
N PRO A 145 5.56 21.49 -30.96
CA PRO A 145 6.43 22.55 -30.48
C PRO A 145 6.41 23.75 -31.44
N ARG A 146 6.26 24.96 -30.89
CA ARG A 146 6.32 26.24 -31.62
C ARG A 146 5.25 26.41 -32.73
N ARG A 147 4.20 25.58 -32.78
CA ARG A 147 3.07 25.77 -33.69
C ARG A 147 1.81 26.21 -32.92
N PRO A 148 1.23 27.39 -33.23
CA PRO A 148 0.09 27.89 -32.49
C PRO A 148 -1.18 27.08 -32.81
N TYR A 149 -1.98 26.79 -31.79
CA TYR A 149 -3.34 26.25 -31.92
C TYR A 149 -4.39 27.14 -31.24
N LYS A 150 -3.95 28.26 -30.64
CA LYS A 150 -4.80 29.15 -29.86
C LYS A 150 -5.95 29.70 -30.72
N GLY A 151 -7.16 29.67 -30.19
CA GLY A 151 -8.35 30.12 -30.91
C GLY A 151 -8.99 29.05 -31.80
N GLN A 152 -8.30 27.94 -32.07
CA GLN A 152 -8.82 26.86 -32.91
C GLN A 152 -9.63 25.85 -32.09
N ALA A 153 -10.45 25.06 -32.77
CA ALA A 153 -11.08 23.86 -32.21
C ALA A 153 -10.79 22.67 -33.13
N TRP A 154 -10.61 21.49 -32.55
CA TRP A 154 -10.59 20.25 -33.31
C TRP A 154 -12.03 19.79 -33.55
N SER A 155 -12.33 19.36 -34.77
CA SER A 155 -13.59 18.69 -35.13
C SER A 155 -13.27 17.43 -35.90
N ARG A 156 -14.21 16.48 -35.96
CA ARG A 156 -14.00 15.30 -36.78
C ARG A 156 -13.89 15.71 -38.26
N PRO A 157 -12.97 15.13 -39.05
CA PRO A 157 -12.74 15.57 -40.43
C PRO A 157 -13.92 15.38 -41.38
N ASP A 158 -14.85 14.48 -41.05
CA ASP A 158 -16.08 14.23 -41.80
C ASP A 158 -17.20 15.25 -41.51
N VAL A 159 -16.96 16.19 -40.58
CA VAL A 159 -17.92 17.23 -40.20
C VAL A 159 -17.49 18.56 -40.81
N SER A 160 -18.34 19.10 -41.68
CA SER A 160 -18.09 20.36 -42.37
C SER A 160 -18.51 21.58 -41.53
N MET A 161 -18.06 22.77 -41.93
CA MET A 161 -18.53 24.02 -41.32
C MET A 161 -20.03 24.25 -41.56
N GLU A 162 -20.58 23.71 -42.65
CA GLU A 162 -22.01 23.75 -42.95
C GLU A 162 -22.81 22.91 -41.95
N ASP A 163 -22.30 21.73 -41.57
CA ASP A 163 -22.91 20.89 -40.54
C ASP A 163 -22.96 21.59 -39.18
N PHE A 164 -21.92 22.35 -38.83
CA PHE A 164 -21.91 23.18 -37.64
C PHE A 164 -22.89 24.35 -37.73
N ALA A 165 -22.98 25.02 -38.88
CA ALA A 165 -23.90 26.14 -39.09
C ALA A 165 -25.38 25.70 -39.04
N ASN A 166 -25.69 24.48 -39.48
CA ASN A 166 -27.04 23.93 -39.51
C ASN A 166 -27.50 23.22 -38.23
N ALA A 167 -26.59 23.00 -37.28
CA ALA A 167 -26.90 22.37 -36.01
C ALA A 167 -27.74 23.28 -35.09
N ASP A 168 -28.55 22.69 -34.21
CA ASP A 168 -29.28 23.45 -33.21
C ASP A 168 -28.36 23.88 -32.05
N SER A 169 -27.38 23.04 -31.70
CA SER A 169 -26.35 23.38 -30.73
C SER A 169 -25.01 22.73 -31.07
N ILE A 170 -23.92 23.39 -30.67
CA ILE A 170 -22.55 22.89 -30.79
C ILE A 170 -21.97 22.75 -29.39
N TRP A 171 -21.53 21.53 -29.05
CA TRP A 171 -20.91 21.24 -27.75
C TRP A 171 -19.39 21.28 -27.85
N PHE A 172 -18.75 22.14 -27.07
CA PHE A 172 -17.30 22.24 -26.97
C PHE A 172 -16.78 21.44 -25.78
N ALA A 173 -16.26 20.25 -26.04
CA ALA A 173 -15.60 19.42 -25.04
C ALA A 173 -14.14 19.83 -24.82
N GLU A 174 -13.55 19.44 -23.68
CA GLU A 174 -12.16 19.77 -23.36
C GLU A 174 -11.16 18.98 -24.22
N GLY A 175 -11.39 17.69 -24.40
CA GLY A 175 -10.49 16.79 -25.15
C GLY A 175 -11.09 16.23 -26.44
N ILE A 176 -10.21 15.83 -27.36
CA ILE A 176 -10.58 15.26 -28.67
C ILE A 176 -11.46 14.00 -28.52
N PHE A 177 -11.14 13.12 -27.57
CA PHE A 177 -11.92 11.90 -27.33
C PHE A 177 -13.33 12.19 -26.81
N ASN A 178 -13.50 13.24 -26.00
CA ASN A 178 -14.80 13.64 -25.48
C ASN A 178 -15.67 14.26 -26.59
N ALA A 179 -15.08 15.08 -27.48
CA ALA A 179 -15.78 15.60 -28.65
C ALA A 179 -16.20 14.48 -29.61
N TRP A 180 -15.32 13.50 -29.87
CA TRP A 180 -15.66 12.34 -30.70
C TRP A 180 -16.76 11.49 -30.04
N ALA A 181 -16.73 11.32 -28.71
CA ALA A 181 -17.76 10.59 -28.00
C ALA A 181 -19.15 11.23 -28.13
N LEU A 182 -19.23 12.57 -28.02
CA LEU A 182 -20.47 13.32 -28.24
C LEU A 182 -20.97 13.19 -29.68
N GLU A 183 -20.06 13.30 -30.66
CA GLU A 183 -20.36 13.11 -32.09
C GLU A 183 -20.93 11.71 -32.37
N GLN A 184 -20.30 10.67 -31.81
CA GLN A 184 -20.76 9.29 -31.94
C GLN A 184 -22.14 9.08 -31.28
N ALA A 185 -22.49 9.87 -30.27
CA ALA A 185 -23.81 9.88 -29.62
C ALA A 185 -24.83 10.81 -30.31
N GLY A 186 -24.51 11.36 -31.48
CA GLY A 186 -25.39 12.21 -32.28
C GLY A 186 -25.48 13.67 -31.81
N GLN A 187 -24.59 14.12 -30.92
CA GLN A 187 -24.48 15.52 -30.51
C GLN A 187 -23.32 16.18 -31.27
N ARG A 188 -23.64 17.18 -32.11
CA ARG A 188 -22.64 17.98 -32.83
C ARG A 188 -21.65 18.60 -31.84
N ALA A 189 -20.37 18.32 -31.99
CA ALA A 189 -19.35 18.69 -31.03
C ALA A 189 -17.97 18.98 -31.64
N ALA A 190 -17.20 19.78 -30.92
CA ALA A 190 -15.81 20.09 -31.21
C ALA A 190 -15.00 20.09 -29.91
N SER A 191 -13.69 19.97 -30.01
CA SER A 191 -12.76 19.96 -28.87
C SER A 191 -11.97 21.26 -28.82
N THR A 192 -11.96 21.93 -27.68
CA THR A 192 -11.03 23.05 -27.44
C THR A 192 -9.60 22.57 -27.17
N MET A 193 -9.38 21.27 -27.00
CA MET A 193 -8.11 20.58 -26.72
C MET A 193 -7.52 20.90 -25.34
N SER A 194 -8.02 21.95 -24.68
CA SER A 194 -7.70 22.36 -23.32
C SER A 194 -8.81 23.28 -22.79
N SER A 195 -9.07 23.22 -21.50
CA SER A 195 -9.90 24.19 -20.75
C SER A 195 -9.40 25.64 -20.83
N ASN A 196 -8.15 25.88 -21.27
CA ASN A 196 -7.55 27.21 -21.41
C ASN A 196 -7.48 27.74 -22.86
N ASN A 197 -8.12 27.07 -23.83
CA ASN A 197 -8.19 27.52 -25.21
C ASN A 197 -9.63 27.90 -25.65
N TYR A 198 -9.97 29.20 -25.61
CA TYR A 198 -11.26 29.68 -26.14
C TYR A 198 -11.25 29.61 -27.67
N PRO A 199 -12.24 28.99 -28.33
CA PRO A 199 -12.21 28.72 -29.77
C PRO A 199 -12.60 29.95 -30.63
N SER A 200 -11.95 31.09 -30.40
CA SER A 200 -12.30 32.37 -31.04
C SER A 200 -12.21 32.37 -32.56
N GLU A 201 -11.19 31.72 -33.12
CA GLU A 201 -10.96 31.68 -34.56
C GLU A 201 -11.95 30.71 -35.24
N PHE A 202 -12.23 29.57 -34.61
CA PHE A 202 -13.28 28.66 -35.06
C PHE A 202 -14.65 29.36 -35.09
N LEU A 203 -15.02 30.05 -34.00
CA LEU A 203 -16.30 30.78 -33.93
C LEU A 203 -16.38 31.92 -34.95
N LYS A 204 -15.25 32.59 -35.25
CA LYS A 204 -15.19 33.60 -36.30
C LYS A 204 -15.44 33.01 -37.69
N GLN A 205 -14.82 31.86 -37.98
CA GLN A 205 -15.04 31.13 -39.23
C GLN A 205 -16.48 30.67 -39.37
N LEU A 206 -17.07 30.10 -38.30
CA LEU A 206 -18.46 29.70 -38.26
C LEU A 206 -19.41 30.87 -38.54
N ARG A 207 -19.19 32.02 -37.89
CA ARG A 207 -19.99 33.22 -38.12
C ARG A 207 -19.88 33.73 -39.56
N THR A 208 -18.68 33.68 -40.12
CA THR A 208 -18.42 34.08 -41.52
C THR A 208 -19.17 33.17 -42.48
N HIS A 209 -19.16 31.86 -42.21
CA HIS A 209 -19.87 30.87 -43.00
C HIS A 209 -21.40 31.03 -42.92
N ILE A 210 -21.95 31.21 -41.70
CA ILE A 210 -23.38 31.47 -41.49
C ILE A 210 -23.82 32.72 -42.27
N ALA A 211 -23.06 33.80 -42.19
CA ALA A 211 -23.38 35.06 -42.88
C ALA A 211 -23.39 34.91 -44.42
N ALA A 212 -22.63 33.96 -44.97
CA ALA A 212 -22.57 33.65 -46.39
C ALA A 212 -23.57 32.56 -46.84
N SER A 213 -24.31 31.95 -45.90
CA SER A 213 -25.27 30.88 -46.17
C SER A 213 -26.67 31.41 -46.52
N ASP A 214 -27.54 30.52 -47.01
CA ASP A 214 -28.95 30.82 -47.28
C ASP A 214 -29.78 31.12 -46.02
N ARG A 215 -29.20 30.97 -44.82
CA ARG A 215 -29.86 31.18 -43.51
C ARG A 215 -29.01 32.09 -42.59
N PRO A 216 -28.74 33.34 -42.96
CA PRO A 216 -27.79 34.21 -42.25
C PRO A 216 -28.23 34.62 -40.83
N HIS A 217 -29.50 34.40 -40.48
CA HIS A 217 -30.05 34.68 -39.15
C HIS A 217 -30.14 33.45 -38.24
N ARG A 218 -29.89 32.24 -38.78
CA ARG A 218 -29.89 31.02 -37.97
C ARG A 218 -28.49 30.81 -37.40
N SER A 219 -28.38 30.80 -36.08
CA SER A 219 -27.13 30.55 -35.37
C SER A 219 -27.31 29.38 -34.40
N PRO A 220 -26.37 28.43 -34.33
CA PRO A 220 -26.40 27.39 -33.30
C PRO A 220 -26.20 27.99 -31.91
N ARG A 221 -26.76 27.33 -30.89
CA ARG A 221 -26.42 27.59 -29.49
C ARG A 221 -25.06 27.00 -29.16
N ILE A 222 -24.21 27.77 -28.48
CA ILE A 222 -22.87 27.33 -28.05
C ILE A 222 -22.95 26.75 -26.65
N VAL A 223 -22.56 25.49 -26.48
CA VAL A 223 -22.55 24.80 -25.18
C VAL A 223 -21.12 24.44 -24.84
N PHE A 224 -20.57 24.98 -23.76
CA PHE A 224 -19.29 24.51 -23.23
C PHE A 224 -19.52 23.29 -22.34
N ALA A 225 -18.78 22.22 -22.60
CA ALA A 225 -18.97 20.91 -22.01
C ALA A 225 -17.62 20.38 -21.49
N PHE A 226 -16.92 21.17 -20.67
CA PHE A 226 -15.65 20.71 -20.09
C PHE A 226 -15.86 19.73 -18.93
N ASP A 227 -14.82 18.95 -18.65
CA ASP A 227 -14.85 17.89 -17.64
C ASP A 227 -15.05 18.51 -16.23
N ILE A 228 -15.60 17.72 -15.30
CA ILE A 228 -15.78 18.17 -13.93
C ILE A 228 -14.41 18.30 -13.24
N GLY A 229 -14.19 19.44 -12.58
CA GLY A 229 -12.92 19.75 -11.92
C GLY A 229 -12.64 21.26 -11.89
N PRO A 230 -11.68 21.73 -11.06
CA PRO A 230 -11.45 23.16 -10.85
C PRO A 230 -11.13 23.95 -12.13
N ALA A 231 -10.37 23.35 -13.06
CA ALA A 231 -10.03 23.98 -14.33
C ALA A 231 -11.22 23.99 -15.31
N GLY A 232 -11.90 22.85 -15.46
CA GLY A 232 -13.04 22.70 -16.38
C GLY A 232 -14.25 23.55 -15.97
N THR A 233 -14.65 23.53 -14.69
CA THR A 233 -15.80 24.33 -14.21
C THR A 233 -15.54 25.84 -14.31
N LYS A 234 -14.31 26.28 -14.03
CA LYS A 234 -13.89 27.66 -14.27
C LYS A 234 -13.92 28.01 -15.77
N GLY A 235 -13.34 27.15 -16.60
CA GLY A 235 -13.32 27.34 -18.06
C GLY A 235 -14.71 27.47 -18.66
N ASN A 236 -15.66 26.63 -18.22
CA ASN A 236 -17.08 26.73 -18.61
C ASN A 236 -17.66 28.13 -18.28
N ARG A 237 -17.49 28.62 -17.04
CA ARG A 237 -17.99 29.93 -16.61
C ARG A 237 -17.38 31.07 -17.43
N ASP A 238 -16.05 31.08 -17.55
CA ASP A 238 -15.31 32.12 -18.26
C ASP A 238 -15.68 32.16 -19.75
N TYR A 239 -15.85 31.00 -20.39
CA TYR A 239 -16.10 30.92 -21.83
C TYR A 239 -17.54 31.18 -22.21
N VAL A 240 -18.50 30.80 -21.37
CA VAL A 240 -19.89 31.23 -21.55
C VAL A 240 -19.99 32.75 -21.44
N LYS A 241 -19.31 33.35 -20.45
CA LYS A 241 -19.28 34.82 -20.31
C LYS A 241 -18.65 35.49 -21.53
N GLN A 242 -17.54 34.95 -22.04
CA GLN A 242 -16.89 35.49 -23.24
C GLN A 242 -17.74 35.30 -24.50
N ALA A 243 -18.36 34.13 -24.71
CA ALA A 243 -19.22 33.87 -25.86
C ALA A 243 -20.47 34.75 -25.88
N ARG A 244 -21.10 34.99 -24.71
CA ARG A 244 -22.20 35.96 -24.57
C ARG A 244 -21.75 37.37 -24.91
N LYS A 245 -20.56 37.79 -24.47
CA LYS A 245 -19.96 39.09 -24.87
C LYS A 245 -19.74 39.18 -26.38
N ASP A 246 -19.37 38.06 -27.00
CA ASP A 246 -19.20 37.94 -28.46
C ASP A 246 -20.55 37.79 -29.22
N ARG A 247 -21.70 37.91 -28.53
CA ARG A 247 -23.08 37.81 -29.03
C ARG A 247 -23.50 36.42 -29.53
N TRP A 248 -22.96 35.36 -28.94
CA TRP A 248 -23.51 34.01 -29.10
C TRP A 248 -24.53 33.70 -28.02
N GLU A 249 -25.58 32.95 -28.35
CA GLU A 249 -26.37 32.26 -27.34
C GLU A 249 -25.49 31.16 -26.74
N ALA A 250 -25.12 31.29 -25.47
CA ALA A 250 -24.16 30.38 -24.84
C ALA A 250 -24.62 29.85 -23.47
N SER A 251 -24.28 28.58 -23.24
CA SER A 251 -24.59 27.82 -22.03
C SER A 251 -23.51 26.78 -21.73
N ALA A 252 -23.71 25.97 -20.70
CA ALA A 252 -22.78 24.92 -20.32
C ALA A 252 -23.52 23.59 -20.17
N ALA A 253 -22.76 22.49 -20.18
CA ALA A 253 -23.22 21.16 -19.80
C ALA A 253 -22.15 20.49 -18.92
N LEU A 254 -22.57 19.77 -17.89
CA LEU A 254 -21.67 19.00 -17.04
C LEU A 254 -22.17 17.55 -16.89
N PRO A 255 -21.27 16.54 -16.96
CA PRO A 255 -21.61 15.14 -16.71
C PRO A 255 -22.25 14.89 -15.34
N MET A 256 -21.92 15.73 -14.35
CA MET A 256 -22.32 15.61 -12.96
C MET A 256 -22.38 17.02 -12.34
N ALA A 257 -23.22 17.24 -11.32
CA ALA A 257 -23.24 18.53 -10.61
C ALA A 257 -22.01 18.72 -9.70
N GLU A 258 -21.59 19.96 -9.44
CA GLU A 258 -20.40 20.28 -8.61
C GLU A 258 -20.46 19.68 -7.18
N ASP A 259 -21.68 19.49 -6.66
CA ASP A 259 -21.96 19.08 -5.28
C ASP A 259 -22.37 17.60 -5.16
N GLU A 260 -22.39 16.88 -6.28
CA GLU A 260 -22.84 15.48 -6.34
C GLU A 260 -21.71 14.51 -5.92
N THR A 261 -22.12 13.40 -5.29
CA THR A 261 -21.21 12.35 -4.83
C THR A 261 -21.13 11.22 -5.85
N GLY A 262 -19.94 10.65 -6.03
CA GLY A 262 -19.72 9.55 -6.98
C GLY A 262 -18.41 9.67 -7.74
N LYS A 263 -18.21 8.72 -8.66
CA LYS A 263 -17.08 8.71 -9.60
C LYS A 263 -17.27 9.86 -10.60
N GLU A 264 -16.26 10.71 -10.75
CA GLU A 264 -16.22 11.72 -11.80
C GLU A 264 -16.09 11.00 -13.15
N LEU A 265 -17.10 11.16 -14.02
CA LEU A 265 -17.15 10.55 -15.35
C LEU A 265 -16.92 11.63 -16.41
N ASP A 266 -16.08 11.34 -17.40
CA ASP A 266 -15.94 12.17 -18.60
C ASP A 266 -16.95 11.76 -19.69
N TRP A 267 -17.03 12.53 -20.77
CA TRP A 267 -17.97 12.24 -21.87
C TRP A 267 -17.66 10.92 -22.59
N ASN A 268 -16.40 10.49 -22.63
CA ASN A 268 -16.00 9.22 -23.22
C ASN A 268 -16.39 8.02 -22.34
N ASP A 269 -16.33 8.17 -21.02
CA ASP A 269 -16.86 7.21 -20.05
C ASP A 269 -18.38 7.10 -20.18
N LEU A 270 -19.09 8.24 -20.29
CA LEU A 270 -20.54 8.26 -20.46
C LEU A 270 -21.00 7.58 -21.76
N LEU A 271 -20.22 7.69 -22.85
CA LEU A 271 -20.49 6.94 -24.08
C LEU A 271 -20.44 5.43 -23.85
N GLN A 272 -19.37 4.95 -23.20
CA GLN A 272 -19.18 3.53 -22.92
C GLN A 272 -20.22 2.97 -21.95
N LEU A 273 -20.81 3.84 -21.11
CA LEU A 273 -21.91 3.51 -20.20
C LEU A 273 -23.30 3.68 -20.82
N GLU A 274 -23.40 4.07 -22.10
CA GLU A 274 -24.65 4.36 -22.81
C GLU A 274 -25.49 5.48 -22.16
N ARG A 275 -24.81 6.46 -21.54
CA ARG A 275 -25.42 7.58 -20.78
C ARG A 275 -25.43 8.91 -21.56
N LEU A 276 -25.39 8.87 -22.88
CA LEU A 276 -25.42 10.08 -23.73
C LEU A 276 -26.74 10.27 -24.50
N THR A 277 -27.83 9.64 -24.08
CA THR A 277 -29.17 9.83 -24.67
C THR A 277 -29.73 11.25 -24.44
N ASP A 278 -30.79 11.62 -25.17
CA ASP A 278 -31.44 12.95 -25.02
C ASP A 278 -31.86 13.27 -23.59
N LYS A 279 -32.39 12.26 -22.86
CA LYS A 279 -32.77 12.41 -21.46
C LYS A 279 -31.58 12.79 -20.58
N HIS A 280 -30.44 12.13 -20.77
CA HIS A 280 -29.22 12.43 -20.02
C HIS A 280 -28.66 13.80 -20.41
N ARG A 281 -28.67 14.16 -21.70
CA ARG A 281 -28.22 15.48 -22.17
C ARG A 281 -29.01 16.63 -21.56
N ALA A 282 -30.33 16.49 -21.42
CA ALA A 282 -31.16 17.48 -20.75
C ALA A 282 -30.73 17.70 -19.28
N GLU A 283 -30.37 16.62 -18.59
CA GLU A 283 -29.83 16.68 -17.24
C GLU A 283 -28.46 17.37 -17.18
N TYR A 284 -27.56 17.06 -18.11
CA TYR A 284 -26.24 17.69 -18.18
C TYR A 284 -26.31 19.19 -18.47
N LEU A 285 -27.23 19.61 -19.34
CA LEU A 285 -27.52 21.02 -19.59
C LEU A 285 -28.06 21.72 -18.34
N TRP A 286 -28.92 21.05 -17.57
CA TRP A 286 -29.39 21.59 -16.29
C TRP A 286 -28.24 21.75 -15.28
N HIS A 287 -27.31 20.79 -15.18
CA HIS A 287 -26.10 20.96 -14.37
C HIS A 287 -25.28 22.19 -14.80
N GLY A 288 -25.18 22.41 -16.10
CA GLY A 288 -24.52 23.60 -16.65
C GLY A 288 -25.25 24.91 -16.33
N GLN A 289 -26.59 24.92 -16.31
CA GLN A 289 -27.36 26.09 -15.86
C GLN A 289 -27.09 26.40 -14.39
N VAL A 290 -27.09 25.37 -13.53
CA VAL A 290 -26.78 25.50 -12.10
C VAL A 290 -25.34 26.00 -11.88
N LEU A 291 -24.38 25.55 -12.70
CA LEU A 291 -22.99 26.02 -12.66
C LEU A 291 -22.86 27.52 -12.96
N LEU A 292 -23.66 28.00 -13.91
CA LEU A 292 -23.62 29.36 -14.48
C LEU A 292 -24.42 30.40 -13.68
N ALA A 293 -25.14 29.98 -12.64
CA ALA A 293 -25.86 30.90 -11.76
C ALA A 293 -24.93 32.03 -11.26
N GLU A 294 -25.39 33.28 -11.37
CA GLU A 294 -24.57 34.46 -11.05
C GLU A 294 -24.54 34.74 -9.55
N THR A 295 -25.55 34.25 -8.82
CA THR A 295 -25.72 34.46 -7.38
C THR A 295 -26.11 33.17 -6.67
N ALA A 296 -25.84 33.09 -5.36
CA ALA A 296 -26.31 32.00 -4.52
C ALA A 296 -27.85 31.87 -4.55
N GLN A 297 -28.58 32.99 -4.63
CA GLN A 297 -30.04 33.01 -4.74
C GLN A 297 -30.53 32.34 -6.03
N GLU A 298 -29.91 32.66 -7.17
CA GLU A 298 -30.26 32.05 -8.46
C GLU A 298 -29.94 30.56 -8.48
N LYS A 299 -28.78 30.16 -7.95
CA LYS A 299 -28.40 28.75 -7.84
C LYS A 299 -29.42 27.98 -6.98
N ALA A 300 -29.82 28.54 -5.84
CA ALA A 300 -30.83 27.95 -4.97
C ALA A 300 -32.18 27.82 -5.69
N TYR A 301 -32.61 28.83 -6.44
CA TYR A 301 -33.84 28.78 -7.22
C TYR A 301 -33.83 27.65 -8.25
N LEU A 302 -32.76 27.48 -9.02
CA LEU A 302 -32.65 26.41 -10.03
C LEU A 302 -32.72 25.01 -9.41
N ILE A 303 -32.09 24.82 -8.24
CA ILE A 303 -32.14 23.56 -7.49
C ILE A 303 -33.55 23.30 -6.97
N TRP A 304 -34.17 24.31 -6.36
CA TRP A 304 -35.54 24.23 -5.88
C TRP A 304 -36.54 23.98 -7.02
N GLU A 305 -36.34 24.59 -8.19
CA GLU A 305 -37.22 24.43 -9.35
C GLU A 305 -37.28 22.99 -9.84
N LYS A 306 -36.13 22.29 -9.87
CA LYS A 306 -36.05 20.89 -10.28
C LYS A 306 -36.59 19.94 -9.20
N HIS A 307 -36.23 20.15 -7.93
CA HIS A 307 -36.45 19.16 -6.88
C HIS A 307 -37.61 19.45 -5.92
N ARG A 308 -38.06 20.71 -5.84
CA ARG A 308 -39.14 21.19 -4.94
C ARG A 308 -38.90 20.85 -3.46
N TRP A 309 -37.64 20.80 -3.02
CA TRP A 309 -37.29 20.56 -1.62
C TRP A 309 -37.58 21.76 -0.73
N ASN A 310 -38.13 21.53 0.47
CA ASN A 310 -38.45 22.62 1.40
C ASN A 310 -37.20 23.27 2.02
N SER A 311 -36.11 22.51 2.16
CA SER A 311 -34.81 23.03 2.59
C SER A 311 -33.69 22.10 2.17
N PHE A 312 -32.54 22.67 1.81
CA PHE A 312 -31.38 21.94 1.32
C PHE A 312 -30.10 22.79 1.46
N HIS A 313 -28.95 22.12 1.37
CA HIS A 313 -27.66 22.79 1.30
C HIS A 313 -27.14 22.77 -0.13
N PHE A 314 -26.28 23.73 -0.48
CA PHE A 314 -25.57 23.76 -1.75
C PHE A 314 -24.29 24.58 -1.60
N ASN A 315 -23.32 24.40 -2.51
CA ASN A 315 -22.12 25.22 -2.50
C ASN A 315 -22.18 26.33 -3.54
N PHE A 316 -21.63 27.50 -3.24
CA PHE A 316 -21.46 28.58 -4.21
C PHE A 316 -20.14 29.31 -3.92
N GLY A 317 -19.25 29.42 -4.91
CA GLY A 317 -17.94 30.07 -4.73
C GLY A 317 -17.08 29.44 -3.63
N ASN A 318 -17.08 28.11 -3.49
CA ASN A 318 -16.45 27.36 -2.39
C ASN A 318 -16.87 27.82 -0.98
N ARG A 319 -18.12 28.24 -0.83
CA ARG A 319 -18.80 28.46 0.46
C ARG A 319 -20.03 27.58 0.53
N THR A 320 -20.45 27.24 1.73
CA THR A 320 -21.65 26.40 1.95
C THR A 320 -22.83 27.29 2.34
N TYR A 321 -23.94 27.13 1.63
CA TYR A 321 -25.19 27.83 1.89
C TYR A 321 -26.30 26.86 2.29
N TRP A 322 -27.24 27.35 3.08
CA TRP A 322 -28.50 26.70 3.38
C TRP A 322 -29.65 27.48 2.74
N CYS A 323 -30.50 26.79 2.01
CA CYS A 323 -31.73 27.34 1.48
C CYS A 323 -32.93 26.74 2.21
N ALA A 324 -33.91 27.58 2.56
CA ALA A 324 -35.23 27.17 3.02
C ALA A 324 -36.30 28.02 2.32
N ILE A 325 -37.43 27.41 1.98
CA ILE A 325 -38.58 28.15 1.44
C ILE A 325 -39.57 28.47 2.55
N ASP A 326 -39.95 29.73 2.66
CA ASP A 326 -41.09 30.13 3.49
C ASP A 326 -42.37 30.05 2.65
N VAL A 327 -43.12 28.96 2.82
CA VAL A 327 -44.36 28.70 2.07
C VAL A 327 -45.43 29.77 2.38
N SER A 328 -45.37 30.42 3.54
CA SER A 328 -46.35 31.45 3.90
C SER A 328 -46.24 32.69 3.01
N ILE A 329 -45.01 33.10 2.66
CA ILE A 329 -44.74 34.23 1.76
C ILE A 329 -45.29 33.95 0.35
N VAL A 330 -45.12 32.72 -0.13
CA VAL A 330 -45.67 32.31 -1.44
C VAL A 330 -47.19 32.37 -1.43
N GLN A 331 -47.82 31.89 -0.36
CA GLN A 331 -49.27 31.89 -0.22
C GLN A 331 -49.84 33.30 -0.12
N GLU A 332 -49.20 34.18 0.66
CA GLU A 332 -49.62 35.57 0.81
C GLU A 332 -49.60 36.33 -0.53
N LYS A 333 -48.53 36.19 -1.32
CA LYS A 333 -48.45 36.82 -2.66
C LYS A 333 -49.48 36.28 -3.64
N ILE A 334 -49.75 34.97 -3.61
CA ILE A 334 -50.82 34.37 -4.43
C ILE A 334 -52.18 34.93 -4.01
N ASP A 335 -52.44 35.05 -2.71
CA ASP A 335 -53.71 35.56 -2.18
C ASP A 335 -53.86 37.07 -2.41
N GLU A 336 -52.77 37.83 -2.44
CA GLU A 336 -52.76 39.25 -2.84
C GLU A 336 -53.10 39.40 -4.34
N TYR A 337 -52.47 38.61 -5.20
CA TYR A 337 -52.78 38.58 -6.64
C TYR A 337 -54.26 38.24 -6.89
N ARG A 338 -54.78 37.21 -6.21
CA ARG A 338 -56.18 36.80 -6.29
C ARG A 338 -57.12 37.90 -5.80
N ARG A 339 -56.77 38.61 -4.72
CA ARG A 339 -57.58 39.72 -4.19
C ARG A 339 -57.57 40.96 -5.09
N GLY A 340 -56.44 41.27 -5.73
CA GLY A 340 -56.31 42.37 -6.70
C GLY A 340 -57.13 42.20 -7.97
N ARG A 341 -57.43 40.95 -8.37
CA ARG A 341 -58.34 40.61 -9.46
C ARG A 341 -59.70 40.13 -8.93
N THR A 342 -60.57 41.07 -8.55
CA THR A 342 -61.99 40.72 -8.33
C THR A 342 -62.93 41.65 -9.09
N ARG A 343 -63.46 41.15 -10.21
CA ARG A 343 -64.89 41.15 -10.55
C ARG A 343 -65.09 40.10 -11.66
N GLU A 344 -65.53 38.92 -11.23
CA GLU A 344 -65.81 37.67 -11.96
C GLU A 344 -64.71 36.59 -11.94
N LEU A 345 -64.96 35.58 -11.11
CA LEU A 345 -64.19 34.38 -10.80
C LEU A 345 -64.04 33.38 -11.97
N LYS A 346 -64.21 33.80 -13.24
CA LYS A 346 -64.28 32.86 -14.37
C LYS A 346 -63.05 32.69 -15.24
N GLU A 347 -62.04 33.56 -15.16
CA GLU A 347 -60.84 33.40 -15.98
C GLU A 347 -59.57 33.86 -15.24
N ILE A 348 -59.13 33.12 -14.23
CA ILE A 348 -57.72 33.20 -13.81
C ILE A 348 -56.93 32.37 -14.81
N ASP A 349 -56.09 33.02 -15.62
CA ASP A 349 -55.16 32.31 -16.49
C ASP A 349 -54.20 31.46 -15.64
N SER A 350 -54.38 30.15 -15.72
CA SER A 350 -53.54 29.18 -15.01
C SER A 350 -52.05 29.34 -15.31
N ALA A 351 -51.68 29.85 -16.50
CA ALA A 351 -50.31 30.12 -16.86
C ALA A 351 -49.77 31.39 -16.18
N GLU A 352 -50.60 32.41 -15.96
CA GLU A 352 -50.25 33.65 -15.28
C GLU A 352 -50.10 33.43 -13.78
N GLU A 353 -51.02 32.68 -13.15
CA GLU A 353 -50.90 32.29 -11.74
C GLU A 353 -49.67 31.41 -11.50
N ALA A 354 -49.34 30.49 -12.43
CA ALA A 354 -48.13 29.68 -12.34
C ALA A 354 -46.85 30.52 -12.39
N LYS A 355 -46.81 31.56 -13.24
CA LYS A 355 -45.67 32.50 -13.30
C LYS A 355 -45.51 33.27 -11.99
N ILE A 356 -46.59 33.84 -11.49
CA ILE A 356 -46.59 34.60 -10.22
C ILE A 356 -46.18 33.71 -9.06
N ARG A 357 -46.65 32.46 -9.04
CA ARG A 357 -46.23 31.48 -8.04
C ARG A 357 -44.74 31.18 -8.12
N MET A 358 -44.16 31.08 -9.32
CA MET A 358 -42.71 30.88 -9.48
C MET A 358 -41.90 32.09 -9.05
N GLU A 359 -42.32 33.31 -9.41
CA GLU A 359 -41.67 34.55 -8.96
C GLU A 359 -41.76 34.72 -7.44
N ALA A 360 -42.94 34.51 -6.87
CA ALA A 360 -43.15 34.53 -5.42
C ALA A 360 -42.31 33.46 -4.71
N SER A 361 -42.19 32.27 -5.30
CA SER A 361 -41.35 31.21 -4.74
C SER A 361 -39.86 31.56 -4.80
N ARG A 362 -39.40 32.23 -5.87
CA ARG A 362 -38.01 32.72 -5.97
C ARG A 362 -37.66 33.73 -4.88
N GLU A 363 -38.59 34.61 -4.53
CA GLU A 363 -38.43 35.58 -3.45
C GLU A 363 -38.56 34.95 -2.06
N ALA A 364 -39.39 33.92 -1.91
CA ALA A 364 -39.60 33.21 -0.65
C ALA A 364 -38.44 32.28 -0.25
N LEU A 365 -37.44 32.07 -1.12
CA LEU A 365 -36.24 31.31 -0.77
C LEU A 365 -35.33 32.16 0.12
N ALA A 366 -35.24 31.78 1.39
CA ALA A 366 -34.24 32.30 2.32
C ALA A 366 -32.91 31.55 2.09
N VAL A 367 -31.87 32.27 1.68
CA VAL A 367 -30.53 31.72 1.45
C VAL A 367 -29.56 32.31 2.49
N GLU A 368 -28.99 31.44 3.32
CA GLU A 368 -28.08 31.80 4.41
C GLU A 368 -26.71 31.16 4.19
N GLU A 369 -25.62 31.91 4.39
CA GLU A 369 -24.27 31.33 4.43
C GLU A 369 -24.04 30.64 5.78
N ILE A 370 -23.81 29.33 5.74
CA ILE A 370 -23.60 28.51 6.94
C ILE A 370 -22.15 28.06 7.13
N ALA A 371 -21.30 28.24 6.12
CA ALA A 371 -19.86 28.12 6.25
C ALA A 371 -19.09 28.94 5.20
N ASN A 372 -17.99 29.58 5.63
CA ASN A 372 -17.12 30.37 4.75
C ASN A 372 -16.20 29.50 3.85
N CYS A 373 -16.41 28.19 3.85
CA CYS A 373 -15.70 27.18 3.07
C CYS A 373 -16.70 26.10 2.62
N ALA A 374 -16.34 25.36 1.57
CA ALA A 374 -17.03 24.14 1.17
C ALA A 374 -16.30 22.93 1.73
N PHE A 375 -17.02 21.93 2.25
CA PHE A 375 -16.42 20.69 2.73
C PHE A 375 -17.18 19.46 2.24
N ARG A 376 -16.42 18.37 2.06
CA ARG A 376 -16.94 17.07 1.65
C ARG A 376 -16.28 15.95 2.43
N VAL A 377 -17.06 15.05 3.02
CA VAL A 377 -16.54 13.80 3.58
C VAL A 377 -16.08 12.89 2.44
N LEU A 378 -14.82 12.44 2.49
CA LEU A 378 -14.19 11.62 1.46
C LEU A 378 -14.31 10.13 1.78
N TYR A 379 -13.90 9.74 2.98
CA TYR A 379 -13.89 8.35 3.43
C TYR A 379 -13.88 8.28 4.96
N ARG A 380 -14.15 7.09 5.52
CA ARG A 380 -13.92 6.81 6.94
C ARG A 380 -12.75 5.86 7.12
N GLN A 381 -11.90 6.18 8.09
CA GLN A 381 -10.81 5.34 8.54
C GLN A 381 -11.23 4.68 9.85
N ARG A 382 -11.29 3.35 9.85
CA ARG A 382 -11.63 2.56 11.04
C ARG A 382 -10.49 1.64 11.42
N ASP A 383 -9.98 1.81 12.63
CA ASP A 383 -9.03 0.90 13.23
C ASP A 383 -9.78 -0.05 14.18
N GLU A 384 -9.99 -1.28 13.76
CA GLU A 384 -10.68 -2.30 14.55
C GLU A 384 -9.91 -2.67 15.83
N ALA A 385 -8.58 -2.48 15.86
CA ALA A 385 -7.77 -2.89 17.01
C ALA A 385 -7.82 -1.87 18.16
N THR A 386 -8.08 -0.60 17.85
CA THR A 386 -8.21 0.49 18.83
C THR A 386 -9.65 0.96 19.02
N ASP A 387 -10.58 0.45 18.20
CA ASP A 387 -11.97 0.91 18.07
C ASP A 387 -12.10 2.41 17.78
N GLU A 388 -11.10 2.98 17.09
CA GLU A 388 -11.11 4.39 16.69
C GLU A 388 -11.66 4.55 15.26
N THR A 389 -12.59 5.50 15.10
CA THR A 389 -13.13 5.90 13.79
C THR A 389 -12.86 7.38 13.53
N LYS A 390 -12.25 7.65 12.38
CA LYS A 390 -11.97 9.00 11.86
C LYS A 390 -12.62 9.18 10.50
N PHE A 391 -13.12 10.37 10.21
CA PHE A 391 -13.69 10.75 8.92
C PHE A 391 -12.78 11.78 8.28
N PHE A 392 -12.37 11.55 7.05
CA PHE A 392 -11.53 12.50 6.34
C PHE A 392 -12.38 13.43 5.48
N LEU A 393 -12.22 14.73 5.66
CA LEU A 393 -12.94 15.76 4.92
C LEU A 393 -11.97 16.51 4.01
N ASN A 394 -12.40 16.81 2.80
CA ASN A 394 -11.77 17.78 1.91
C ASN A 394 -12.40 19.16 2.15
N ILE A 395 -11.58 20.18 2.40
CA ILE A 395 -12.01 21.55 2.71
C ILE A 395 -11.46 22.49 1.64
N ARG A 396 -12.36 23.21 0.96
CA ARG A 396 -12.05 24.14 -0.14
C ARG A 396 -12.42 25.57 0.25
N TYR A 397 -11.58 26.53 -0.15
CA TYR A 397 -11.70 27.93 0.25
C TYR A 397 -12.09 28.84 -0.94
N PRO A 398 -12.80 29.96 -0.69
CA PRO A 398 -13.32 30.84 -1.75
C PRO A 398 -12.24 31.57 -2.56
N SER A 399 -11.11 31.93 -1.95
CA SER A 399 -10.12 32.79 -2.60
C SER A 399 -9.28 32.08 -3.67
N GLY A 400 -9.28 30.74 -3.70
CA GLY A 400 -8.43 29.93 -4.57
C GLY A 400 -6.91 30.07 -4.32
N LYS A 401 -6.48 31.04 -3.49
CA LYS A 401 -5.08 31.28 -3.12
C LYS A 401 -4.53 30.19 -2.20
N ARG A 402 -5.41 29.61 -1.38
CA ARG A 402 -5.07 28.53 -0.46
C ARG A 402 -5.45 27.19 -1.10
N PRO A 403 -4.53 26.20 -1.14
CA PRO A 403 -4.87 24.87 -1.62
C PRO A 403 -5.95 24.24 -0.73
N ALA A 404 -6.72 23.32 -1.31
CA ALA A 404 -7.67 22.51 -0.54
C ALA A 404 -6.91 21.68 0.51
N VAL A 405 -7.52 21.47 1.67
CA VAL A 405 -6.91 20.74 2.79
C VAL A 405 -7.74 19.51 3.09
N LYS A 406 -7.09 18.35 3.23
CA LYS A 406 -7.70 17.14 3.76
C LYS A 406 -7.38 16.99 5.23
N GLY A 407 -8.38 16.70 6.05
CA GLY A 407 -8.20 16.59 7.50
C GLY A 407 -9.11 15.55 8.14
N ASP A 408 -8.64 14.94 9.23
CA ASP A 408 -9.42 13.96 9.99
C ASP A 408 -10.31 14.62 11.05
N PHE A 409 -11.52 14.09 11.18
CA PHE A 409 -12.54 14.47 12.17
C PHE A 409 -12.98 13.21 12.91
N THR A 410 -13.11 13.27 14.23
CA THR A 410 -13.70 12.18 15.01
C THR A 410 -15.23 12.17 14.87
N ALA A 411 -15.87 11.04 15.19
CA ALA A 411 -17.33 10.96 15.20
C ALA A 411 -17.98 12.03 16.12
N ALA A 412 -17.34 12.32 17.26
CA ALA A 412 -17.81 13.35 18.19
C ALA A 412 -17.65 14.77 17.62
N GLN A 413 -16.61 15.03 16.83
CA GLN A 413 -16.42 16.29 16.14
C GLN A 413 -17.42 16.51 15.01
N LEU A 414 -17.90 15.45 14.33
CA LEU A 414 -18.91 15.60 13.28
C LEU A 414 -20.35 15.73 13.80
N ARG A 415 -20.66 15.16 14.98
CA ARG A 415 -22.05 15.14 15.49
C ARG A 415 -22.46 16.40 16.26
N LYS A 416 -21.52 17.09 16.91
CA LYS A 416 -21.79 18.30 17.70
C LYS A 416 -21.31 19.52 16.94
N ALA A 417 -22.21 20.47 16.66
CA ALA A 417 -21.90 21.67 15.89
C ALA A 417 -20.71 22.48 16.48
N SER A 418 -20.64 22.65 17.79
CA SER A 418 -19.51 23.34 18.45
C SER A 418 -18.18 22.64 18.23
N ASN A 419 -18.14 21.31 18.36
CA ASN A 419 -16.91 20.54 18.15
C ASN A 419 -16.50 20.53 16.66
N PHE A 420 -17.49 20.55 15.77
CA PHE A 420 -17.28 20.65 14.33
C PHE A 420 -16.66 22.01 13.99
N GLU A 421 -17.22 23.08 14.54
CA GLU A 421 -16.73 24.45 14.42
C GLU A 421 -15.28 24.55 14.90
N ASP A 422 -14.97 24.10 16.12
CA ASP A 422 -13.60 24.11 16.65
C ASP A 422 -12.61 23.39 15.72
N ARG A 423 -13.00 22.21 15.21
CA ARG A 423 -12.14 21.40 14.34
C ARG A 423 -12.01 22.02 12.94
N LEU A 424 -13.09 22.56 12.38
CA LEU A 424 -13.07 23.24 11.09
C LEU A 424 -12.24 24.54 11.16
N PHE A 425 -12.30 25.25 12.29
CA PHE A 425 -11.52 26.44 12.57
C PHE A 425 -10.02 26.15 12.65
N ALA A 426 -9.61 24.98 13.16
CA ALA A 426 -8.22 24.53 13.10
C ALA A 426 -7.70 24.40 11.65
N PHE A 427 -8.60 24.15 10.69
CA PHE A 427 -8.28 24.22 9.27
C PHE A 427 -8.48 25.61 8.67
N GLY A 428 -9.07 26.57 9.37
CA GLY A 428 -9.32 27.94 8.92
C GLY A 428 -10.67 28.14 8.22
N GLY A 429 -11.60 27.20 8.38
CA GLY A 429 -13.01 27.38 8.02
C GLY A 429 -13.84 27.81 9.23
N VAL A 430 -14.88 28.58 9.00
CA VAL A 430 -15.83 29.04 10.03
C VAL A 430 -17.19 28.44 9.70
N TRP A 431 -17.82 27.83 10.71
CA TRP A 431 -19.16 27.24 10.63
C TRP A 431 -20.12 28.11 11.44
N THR A 432 -21.21 28.54 10.82
CA THR A 432 -22.28 29.36 11.43
C THR A 432 -23.64 28.65 11.43
N GLY A 433 -23.72 27.48 10.79
CA GLY A 433 -24.96 26.70 10.77
C GLY A 433 -25.31 26.03 12.10
N ASN A 434 -26.50 25.45 12.17
CA ASN A 434 -26.99 24.72 13.34
C ASN A 434 -26.76 23.20 13.24
N ALA A 435 -26.99 22.49 14.35
CA ALA A 435 -26.77 21.04 14.42
C ALA A 435 -27.66 20.22 13.47
N GLN A 436 -28.89 20.68 13.19
CA GLN A 436 -29.81 19.99 12.27
C GLN A 436 -29.33 20.11 10.81
N GLN A 437 -28.84 21.29 10.42
CA GLN A 437 -28.25 21.53 9.11
C GLN A 437 -27.02 20.62 8.90
N LEU A 438 -26.10 20.60 9.86
CA LEU A 438 -24.92 19.73 9.82
C LEU A 438 -25.32 18.26 9.70
N THR A 439 -26.30 17.81 10.50
CA THR A 439 -26.80 16.43 10.45
C THR A 439 -27.34 16.06 9.07
N ARG A 440 -28.15 16.92 8.44
CA ARG A 440 -28.68 16.69 7.09
C ARG A 440 -27.60 16.67 6.02
N MET A 441 -26.60 17.55 6.12
CA MET A 441 -25.45 17.53 5.22
C MET A 441 -24.70 16.20 5.33
N LEU A 442 -24.42 15.74 6.54
CA LEU A 442 -23.74 14.47 6.76
C LEU A 442 -24.58 13.28 6.30
N GLN A 443 -25.90 13.30 6.45
CA GLN A 443 -26.80 12.26 5.91
C GLN A 443 -26.69 12.13 4.38
N HIS A 444 -26.42 13.23 3.68
CA HIS A 444 -26.21 13.20 2.23
C HIS A 444 -24.79 12.73 1.85
N GLN A 445 -23.78 13.12 2.63
CA GLN A 445 -22.38 12.87 2.30
C GLN A 445 -21.84 11.50 2.78
N THR A 446 -22.47 10.88 3.80
CA THR A 446 -21.93 9.69 4.49
C THR A 446 -22.44 8.28 4.07
N PRO A 447 -23.56 8.07 3.34
CA PRO A 447 -24.12 6.74 3.11
C PRO A 447 -23.17 5.72 2.47
N ASP A 448 -22.41 6.15 1.46
CA ASP A 448 -21.56 5.27 0.63
C ASP A 448 -20.07 5.61 0.76
N LEU A 449 -19.63 6.00 1.95
CA LEU A 449 -18.21 6.31 2.18
C LEU A 449 -17.33 5.07 2.11
N PRO A 450 -16.18 5.13 1.42
CA PRO A 450 -15.18 4.09 1.48
C PRO A 450 -14.68 3.84 2.90
N ASP A 451 -14.52 2.56 3.24
CA ASP A 451 -13.91 2.10 4.49
C ASP A 451 -12.41 1.87 4.29
N VAL A 452 -11.62 2.87 4.69
CA VAL A 452 -10.16 2.81 4.59
C VAL A 452 -9.59 2.18 5.85
N ARG A 453 -8.91 1.04 5.70
CA ARG A 453 -8.16 0.43 6.78
C ARG A 453 -6.81 1.12 6.95
N PRO A 454 -6.51 1.70 8.12
CA PRO A 454 -5.17 2.16 8.41
C PRO A 454 -4.25 1.01 8.77
N LEU A 455 -3.04 1.04 8.26
CA LEU A 455 -1.96 0.15 8.66
C LEU A 455 -1.03 0.91 9.61
N GLY A 456 -0.92 0.43 10.85
CA GLY A 456 0.01 0.96 11.85
C GLY A 456 1.49 0.57 11.64
N PHE A 457 1.79 -0.13 10.55
CA PHE A 457 3.12 -0.67 10.22
C PHE A 457 3.37 -0.56 8.71
N THR A 458 4.64 -0.58 8.30
CA THR A 458 5.06 -0.61 6.88
C THR A 458 5.37 -2.04 6.44
N GLY A 459 4.95 -2.42 5.23
CA GLY A 459 5.22 -3.73 4.62
C GLY A 459 3.97 -4.58 4.43
N TYR A 460 4.05 -5.91 4.63
CA TYR A 460 3.00 -6.85 4.25
C TYR A 460 1.83 -6.93 5.24
N CYS A 461 0.61 -6.67 4.76
CA CYS A 461 -0.63 -6.94 5.47
C CYS A 461 -1.23 -8.26 4.99
N ARG A 462 -1.22 -9.27 5.86
CA ARG A 462 -1.69 -10.62 5.57
C ARG A 462 -3.19 -10.68 5.25
N GLU A 463 -4.00 -9.89 5.96
CA GLU A 463 -5.45 -9.83 5.76
C GLU A 463 -5.80 -9.23 4.39
N ALA A 464 -4.97 -8.30 3.92
CA ALA A 464 -5.12 -7.68 2.62
C ALA A 464 -4.37 -8.40 1.49
N LYS A 465 -3.46 -9.33 1.83
CA LYS A 465 -2.50 -9.93 0.88
C LYS A 465 -1.82 -8.87 0.01
N ALA A 466 -1.38 -7.80 0.67
CA ALA A 466 -0.83 -6.63 0.01
C ALA A 466 0.34 -6.07 0.83
N TYR A 467 1.41 -5.71 0.13
CA TYR A 467 2.50 -4.91 0.64
C TYR A 467 2.14 -3.43 0.55
N VAL A 468 2.42 -2.65 1.60
CA VAL A 468 2.28 -1.19 1.61
C VAL A 468 3.60 -0.58 2.06
N PHE A 469 4.34 0.00 1.12
CA PHE A 469 5.71 0.49 1.30
C PHE A 469 5.80 2.03 1.37
N GLY A 470 4.70 2.71 1.70
CA GLY A 470 4.62 4.17 1.66
C GLY A 470 3.76 4.64 0.49
N GLN A 471 4.38 5.14 -0.58
CA GLN A 471 3.67 5.63 -1.78
C GLN A 471 3.39 4.54 -2.83
N LEU A 472 3.87 3.33 -2.58
CA LEU A 472 3.65 2.16 -3.42
C LEU A 472 3.01 1.05 -2.60
N ALA A 473 2.05 0.37 -3.20
CA ALA A 473 1.53 -0.89 -2.69
C ALA A 473 1.68 -1.98 -3.74
N VAL A 474 1.90 -3.23 -3.32
CA VAL A 474 2.02 -4.38 -4.22
C VAL A 474 1.04 -5.46 -3.79
N SER A 475 0.20 -5.93 -4.71
CA SER A 475 -0.70 -7.06 -4.44
C SER A 475 -0.85 -7.91 -5.69
N ASN A 476 -0.72 -9.22 -5.55
CA ASN A 476 -0.84 -10.20 -6.63
C ASN A 476 -0.01 -9.82 -7.87
N GLY A 477 1.24 -9.40 -7.67
CA GLY A 477 2.16 -9.01 -8.73
C GLY A 477 1.96 -7.64 -9.35
N ARG A 478 0.96 -6.87 -8.90
CA ARG A 478 0.62 -5.55 -9.42
C ARG A 478 1.04 -4.45 -8.46
N VAL A 479 1.48 -3.32 -9.01
CA VAL A 479 1.88 -2.13 -8.26
C VAL A 479 0.75 -1.10 -8.31
N PHE A 480 0.39 -0.57 -7.16
CA PHE A 480 -0.65 0.43 -6.96
C PHE A 480 -0.04 1.71 -6.39
N LYS A 481 -0.61 2.86 -6.76
CA LYS A 481 -0.32 4.17 -6.18
C LYS A 481 -1.55 4.67 -5.41
N PRO A 482 -1.39 5.54 -4.41
CA PRO A 482 -2.54 6.16 -3.76
C PRO A 482 -3.35 6.96 -4.77
N ASN A 483 -4.67 6.97 -4.60
CA ASN A 483 -5.59 7.80 -5.38
C ASN A 483 -5.53 9.27 -4.95
N ASP A 484 -6.36 10.11 -5.58
CA ASP A 484 -6.46 11.54 -5.28
C ASP A 484 -6.97 11.83 -3.86
N ASP A 485 -7.41 10.82 -3.10
CA ASP A 485 -7.83 10.88 -1.70
C ASP A 485 -6.77 10.33 -0.72
N ASP A 486 -5.55 10.08 -1.19
CA ASP A 486 -4.39 9.60 -0.42
C ASP A 486 -4.57 8.21 0.21
N PHE A 487 -5.22 7.26 -0.49
CA PHE A 487 -5.27 5.85 -0.10
C PHE A 487 -5.19 4.90 -1.31
N PHE A 488 -4.81 3.65 -1.07
CA PHE A 488 -4.73 2.60 -2.08
C PHE A 488 -6.08 1.90 -2.24
N GLN A 489 -6.60 1.85 -3.46
CA GLN A 489 -7.75 1.01 -3.81
C GLN A 489 -7.26 -0.31 -4.42
N ILE A 490 -7.38 -1.42 -3.68
CA ILE A 490 -6.96 -2.76 -4.10
C ILE A 490 -8.18 -3.69 -4.06
N GLY A 491 -8.84 -3.87 -5.21
CA GLY A 491 -10.14 -4.57 -5.27
C GLY A 491 -11.18 -3.85 -4.41
N LYS A 492 -11.81 -4.55 -3.45
CA LYS A 492 -12.71 -3.93 -2.44
C LYS A 492 -11.98 -3.25 -1.29
N GLN A 493 -10.70 -3.54 -1.11
CA GLN A 493 -9.97 -3.11 0.06
C GLN A 493 -9.39 -1.73 -0.19
N ALA A 494 -9.75 -0.79 0.67
CA ALA A 494 -9.09 0.50 0.73
C ALA A 494 -8.08 0.49 1.87
N LEU A 495 -6.80 0.71 1.55
CA LEU A 495 -5.69 0.65 2.51
C LEU A 495 -4.99 1.99 2.56
N LYS A 496 -4.56 2.40 3.75
CA LYS A 496 -3.71 3.58 3.93
C LYS A 496 -2.65 3.31 4.97
N LEU A 497 -1.44 3.79 4.75
CA LEU A 497 -0.44 3.80 5.79
C LEU A 497 -0.86 4.82 6.87
N GLY A 498 -1.21 4.32 8.05
CA GLY A 498 -1.72 5.13 9.17
C GLY A 498 -0.63 5.80 10.00
N THR A 499 0.63 5.42 9.80
CA THR A 499 1.78 6.06 10.42
C THR A 499 2.27 7.25 9.58
N SER A 500 2.68 8.32 10.25
CA SER A 500 3.37 9.46 9.62
C SER A 500 4.86 9.19 9.40
N GLU A 501 5.42 8.15 10.01
CA GLU A 501 6.80 7.74 9.86
C GLU A 501 7.02 7.13 8.47
N ARG A 502 7.64 7.89 7.56
CA ARG A 502 8.02 7.42 6.23
C ARG A 502 9.31 6.62 6.34
N LEU A 503 9.19 5.32 6.64
CA LEU A 503 10.33 4.45 6.87
C LEU A 503 11.15 4.16 5.60
N LEU A 504 10.48 4.10 4.45
CA LEU A 504 11.08 3.68 3.19
C LEU A 504 10.97 4.79 2.13
N ASP A 505 12.05 4.96 1.39
CA ASP A 505 12.16 5.76 0.17
C ASP A 505 12.56 4.84 -0.98
N ILE A 506 11.69 4.76 -1.99
CA ILE A 506 11.77 3.73 -3.04
C ILE A 506 11.66 4.41 -4.40
N ASP A 507 12.70 4.24 -5.20
CA ASP A 507 12.66 4.47 -6.64
C ASP A 507 12.45 3.13 -7.35
N TYR A 508 11.48 3.08 -8.26
CA TYR A 508 11.05 1.84 -8.92
C TYR A 508 10.84 2.06 -10.42
N ASP A 509 11.68 1.41 -11.20
CA ASP A 509 11.52 1.22 -12.64
C ASP A 509 10.92 -0.17 -12.92
N ALA A 510 9.81 -0.21 -13.66
CA ALA A 510 9.12 -1.46 -13.94
C ALA A 510 9.87 -2.37 -14.93
N ASP A 511 10.68 -1.79 -15.81
CA ASP A 511 11.36 -2.50 -16.90
C ASP A 511 12.83 -2.81 -16.57
N ASN A 512 13.42 -2.18 -15.55
CA ASN A 512 14.83 -2.31 -15.23
C ASN A 512 15.08 -2.55 -13.72
N LEU A 513 15.82 -3.62 -13.41
CA LEU A 513 16.38 -3.88 -12.08
C LEU A 513 17.90 -3.87 -12.21
N ASP A 514 18.56 -2.89 -11.58
CA ASP A 514 20.02 -2.87 -11.52
C ASP A 514 20.51 -3.95 -10.56
N THR A 515 21.34 -4.86 -11.08
CA THR A 515 21.99 -5.94 -10.32
C THR A 515 23.52 -5.83 -10.37
N SER A 516 24.08 -4.72 -10.86
CA SER A 516 25.53 -4.56 -11.03
C SER A 516 26.29 -4.59 -9.70
N TRP A 517 25.65 -4.15 -8.61
CA TRP A 517 26.16 -4.23 -7.23
C TRP A 517 26.42 -5.65 -6.74
N LEU A 518 25.84 -6.67 -7.36
CA LEU A 518 26.02 -8.07 -6.97
C LEU A 518 27.50 -8.50 -7.07
N ALA A 519 28.23 -7.96 -8.06
CA ALA A 519 29.65 -8.26 -8.24
C ALA A 519 30.50 -7.68 -7.10
N ASP A 520 30.25 -6.44 -6.67
CA ASP A 520 30.93 -5.83 -5.54
C ASP A 520 30.53 -6.53 -4.22
N LEU A 521 29.27 -6.95 -4.05
CA LEU A 521 28.83 -7.73 -2.88
C LEU A 521 29.59 -9.05 -2.76
N TRP A 522 29.71 -9.79 -3.86
CA TRP A 522 30.46 -11.04 -3.90
C TRP A 522 31.96 -10.81 -3.66
N THR A 523 32.54 -9.77 -4.25
CA THR A 523 33.96 -9.45 -4.07
C THR A 523 34.27 -9.04 -2.62
N ALA A 524 33.40 -8.24 -2.00
CA ALA A 524 33.62 -7.74 -0.64
C ALA A 524 33.34 -8.79 0.45
N TYR A 525 32.29 -9.61 0.29
CA TYR A 525 31.78 -10.47 1.36
C TYR A 525 31.60 -11.95 0.98
N GLY A 526 31.76 -12.30 -0.29
CA GLY A 526 31.61 -13.66 -0.79
C GLY A 526 30.30 -14.34 -0.37
N ALA A 527 30.41 -15.61 0.04
CA ALA A 527 29.29 -16.40 0.50
C ALA A 527 28.59 -15.80 1.74
N LYS A 528 29.32 -15.14 2.65
CA LYS A 528 28.74 -14.50 3.85
C LYS A 528 27.79 -13.37 3.44
N GLY A 529 28.16 -12.55 2.45
CA GLY A 529 27.31 -11.50 1.89
C GLY A 529 26.03 -12.03 1.28
N LEU A 530 26.11 -13.11 0.50
CA LEU A 530 24.94 -13.75 -0.10
C LEU A 530 24.03 -14.44 0.92
N VAL A 531 24.56 -14.98 2.03
CA VAL A 531 23.74 -15.47 3.15
C VAL A 531 22.90 -14.34 3.73
N CYS A 532 23.51 -13.20 4.04
CA CYS A 532 22.79 -12.03 4.59
C CYS A 532 21.75 -11.49 3.60
N LEU A 533 22.12 -11.35 2.31
CA LEU A 533 21.18 -10.95 1.26
C LEU A 533 19.99 -11.90 1.14
N THR A 534 20.24 -13.21 1.16
CA THR A 534 19.20 -14.23 1.08
C THR A 534 18.24 -14.14 2.26
N PHE A 535 18.74 -13.88 3.47
CA PHE A 535 17.89 -13.69 4.63
C PHE A 535 17.05 -12.42 4.54
N PHE A 536 17.66 -11.29 4.13
CA PHE A 536 16.93 -10.03 3.91
C PHE A 536 15.85 -10.19 2.83
N PHE A 537 16.14 -10.88 1.74
CA PHE A 537 15.17 -11.24 0.72
C PHE A 537 14.06 -12.14 1.27
N GLY A 538 14.41 -13.22 2.00
CA GLY A 538 13.44 -14.11 2.62
C GLY A 538 12.54 -13.42 3.65
N SER A 539 13.04 -12.37 4.31
CA SER A 539 12.24 -11.57 5.25
C SER A 539 11.01 -10.93 4.60
N LEU A 540 11.08 -10.65 3.29
CA LEU A 540 9.97 -10.10 2.50
C LEU A 540 8.77 -11.06 2.39
N PHE A 541 8.93 -12.30 2.87
CA PHE A 541 7.92 -13.36 2.81
C PHE A 541 7.69 -14.03 4.18
N ALA A 542 8.14 -13.40 5.28
CA ALA A 542 8.11 -14.00 6.61
C ALA A 542 6.70 -14.41 7.08
N GLU A 543 5.68 -13.59 6.86
CA GLU A 543 4.27 -13.89 7.18
C GLU A 543 3.72 -15.06 6.38
N GLN A 544 4.05 -15.14 5.08
CA GLN A 544 3.63 -16.24 4.20
C GLN A 544 4.27 -17.55 4.67
N VAL A 545 5.58 -17.53 4.93
CA VAL A 545 6.30 -18.69 5.47
C VAL A 545 5.75 -19.08 6.84
N ARG A 546 5.44 -18.13 7.73
CA ARG A 546 4.81 -18.47 9.03
C ARG A 546 3.40 -19.02 8.87
N ALA A 547 2.64 -18.57 7.87
CA ALA A 547 1.31 -19.12 7.61
C ALA A 547 1.38 -20.61 7.26
N GLU A 548 2.33 -20.99 6.40
CA GLU A 548 2.55 -22.36 5.91
C GLU A 548 3.34 -23.22 6.91
N MET A 549 4.51 -22.76 7.34
CA MET A 549 5.50 -23.50 8.12
C MET A 549 5.43 -23.26 9.64
N LYS A 550 4.61 -22.31 10.10
CA LYS A 550 4.49 -21.91 11.51
C LYS A 550 5.76 -21.32 12.14
N SER A 551 6.78 -21.01 11.35
CA SER A 551 8.05 -20.48 11.83
C SER A 551 8.84 -19.71 10.77
N PHE A 552 9.58 -18.69 11.19
CA PHE A 552 10.64 -18.03 10.42
C PHE A 552 11.87 -17.78 11.32
N PRO A 553 13.09 -18.15 10.89
CA PRO A 553 14.28 -18.14 11.74
C PRO A 553 14.86 -16.75 11.99
N PHE A 554 15.85 -16.70 12.87
CA PHE A 554 16.65 -15.50 13.15
C PHE A 554 18.02 -15.63 12.49
N LEU A 555 18.54 -14.53 11.96
CA LEU A 555 19.92 -14.45 11.52
C LEU A 555 20.74 -13.78 12.61
N GLU A 556 21.91 -14.33 12.90
CA GLU A 556 22.91 -13.71 13.75
C GLU A 556 24.18 -13.42 12.96
N MET A 557 24.66 -12.18 13.07
CA MET A 557 25.91 -11.68 12.53
C MET A 557 26.80 -11.28 13.71
N HIS A 558 27.85 -12.07 13.99
CA HIS A 558 28.79 -11.78 15.07
C HIS A 558 30.22 -11.60 14.55
N GLY A 559 31.05 -10.84 15.26
CA GLY A 559 32.45 -10.61 14.89
C GLY A 559 32.99 -9.31 15.45
N LEU A 560 34.31 -9.13 15.50
CA LEU A 560 34.92 -7.92 16.08
C LEU A 560 34.52 -6.63 15.37
N PRO A 561 34.61 -5.46 16.03
CA PRO A 561 34.47 -4.17 15.36
C PRO A 561 35.42 -4.05 14.16
N GLY A 562 34.94 -3.41 13.11
CA GLY A 562 35.68 -3.24 11.87
C GLY A 562 35.47 -4.35 10.83
N THR A 563 34.88 -5.52 11.16
CA THR A 563 34.72 -6.63 10.20
C THR A 563 33.73 -6.36 9.03
N GLY A 564 33.24 -5.13 8.86
CA GLY A 564 32.36 -4.73 7.76
C GLY A 564 30.87 -5.10 7.89
N LYS A 565 30.42 -5.54 9.09
CA LYS A 565 29.01 -5.94 9.35
C LYS A 565 28.03 -4.79 9.15
N THR A 566 28.24 -3.65 9.81
CA THR A 566 27.42 -2.45 9.68
C THR A 566 27.30 -2.00 8.23
N THR A 567 28.41 -1.91 7.49
CA THR A 567 28.42 -1.55 6.06
C THR A 567 27.56 -2.49 5.22
N LEU A 568 27.61 -3.81 5.49
CA LEU A 568 26.77 -4.78 4.81
C LEU A 568 25.29 -4.59 5.16
N VAL A 569 24.96 -4.43 6.44
CA VAL A 569 23.57 -4.24 6.90
C VAL A 569 22.97 -2.97 6.32
N GLU A 570 23.69 -1.86 6.32
CA GLU A 570 23.25 -0.59 5.73
C GLU A 570 23.03 -0.73 4.22
N PHE A 571 23.92 -1.40 3.49
CA PHE A 571 23.72 -1.68 2.06
C PHE A 571 22.47 -2.54 1.82
N LEU A 572 22.26 -3.59 2.62
CA LEU A 572 21.08 -4.44 2.51
C LEU A 572 19.78 -3.68 2.82
N TRP A 573 19.83 -2.68 3.72
CA TRP A 573 18.72 -1.76 3.94
C TRP A 573 18.44 -0.87 2.73
N LYS A 574 19.46 -0.43 1.98
CA LYS A 574 19.27 0.33 0.74
C LYS A 574 18.45 -0.44 -0.29
N LEU A 575 18.65 -1.76 -0.41
CA LEU A 575 17.83 -2.63 -1.28
C LEU A 575 16.34 -2.66 -0.87
N LEU A 576 16.05 -2.38 0.40
CA LEU A 576 14.69 -2.31 0.93
C LEU A 576 14.13 -0.88 0.97
N GLY A 577 14.88 0.10 0.46
CA GLY A 577 14.48 1.49 0.43
C GLY A 577 14.76 2.24 1.71
N ARG A 578 15.78 1.85 2.49
CA ARG A 578 16.15 2.56 3.73
C ARG A 578 17.63 2.87 3.75
N GLU A 579 17.97 4.14 3.92
CA GLU A 579 19.34 4.63 4.00
C GLU A 579 19.70 5.08 5.41
N ASN A 580 21.00 5.07 5.77
CA ASN A 580 21.53 5.53 7.04
C ASN A 580 20.84 4.87 8.25
N TYR A 581 20.55 3.57 8.13
CA TYR A 581 19.92 2.80 9.19
C TYR A 581 20.52 1.41 9.29
N GLU A 582 21.05 1.11 10.47
CA GLU A 582 21.61 -0.20 10.81
C GLU A 582 20.55 -1.04 11.56
N GLY A 583 20.11 -0.55 12.72
CA GLY A 583 19.18 -1.22 13.61
C GLY A 583 18.83 -0.38 14.84
N PHE A 584 18.35 -1.02 15.91
CA PHE A 584 18.20 -0.36 17.21
C PHE A 584 18.78 -1.20 18.34
N ASP A 585 19.31 -0.52 19.35
CA ASP A 585 19.86 -1.12 20.56
C ASP A 585 18.71 -1.49 21.52
N PRO A 586 18.44 -2.80 21.76
CA PRO A 586 17.36 -3.21 22.64
C PRO A 586 17.67 -2.93 24.12
N ALA A 587 18.94 -2.83 24.52
CA ALA A 587 19.33 -2.53 25.90
C ALA A 587 19.05 -1.06 26.28
N LYS A 588 19.05 -0.15 25.31
CA LYS A 588 18.67 1.26 25.49
C LYS A 588 17.16 1.52 25.38
N ALA A 589 16.37 0.52 24.98
CA ALA A 589 14.94 0.68 24.75
C ALA A 589 14.10 0.28 25.98
N THR A 590 13.14 1.11 26.38
CA THR A 590 12.11 0.65 27.33
C THR A 590 11.33 -0.53 26.74
N PRO A 591 10.74 -1.42 27.56
CA PRO A 591 9.94 -2.54 27.04
C PRO A 591 8.77 -2.10 26.13
N ALA A 592 8.27 -0.87 26.27
CA ALA A 592 7.23 -0.32 25.39
C ALA A 592 7.79 0.19 24.06
N ALA A 593 8.98 0.81 24.09
CA ALA A 593 9.69 1.23 22.88
C ALA A 593 10.14 0.02 22.05
N MET A 594 10.65 -1.03 22.71
CA MET A 594 11.01 -2.29 22.06
C MET A 594 9.81 -2.93 21.35
N ALA A 595 8.68 -3.10 22.05
CA ALA A 595 7.47 -3.65 21.45
C ALA A 595 6.97 -2.83 20.24
N ARG A 596 7.09 -1.50 20.29
CA ARG A 596 6.80 -0.65 19.13
C ARG A 596 7.74 -0.92 17.98
N ASN A 597 9.06 -0.92 18.20
CA ASN A 597 10.05 -1.17 17.15
C ASN A 597 9.85 -2.53 16.47
N LEU A 598 9.57 -3.58 17.27
CA LEU A 598 9.26 -4.92 16.74
C LEU A 598 7.96 -4.97 15.91
N GLY A 599 7.03 -4.05 16.17
CA GLY A 599 5.73 -3.97 15.49
C GLY A 599 5.66 -2.94 14.35
N LYS A 600 6.72 -2.16 14.09
CA LYS A 600 6.73 -1.11 13.06
C LYS A 600 6.67 -1.64 11.63
N VAL A 601 7.05 -2.91 11.44
CA VAL A 601 7.21 -3.51 10.12
C VAL A 601 6.56 -4.89 10.01
N GLY A 602 6.11 -5.22 8.80
CA GLY A 602 5.69 -6.56 8.42
C GLY A 602 6.40 -7.03 7.15
N ASN A 603 6.92 -8.26 7.16
CA ASN A 603 7.80 -8.77 6.11
C ASN A 603 8.99 -7.85 5.80
N LEU A 604 9.65 -7.35 6.83
CA LEU A 604 10.92 -6.64 6.73
C LEU A 604 11.83 -7.09 7.88
N PRO A 605 13.15 -6.90 7.75
CA PRO A 605 14.07 -7.15 8.84
C PRO A 605 13.81 -6.23 10.04
N VAL A 606 14.13 -6.71 11.22
CA VAL A 606 14.18 -5.96 12.47
C VAL A 606 15.54 -6.27 13.07
N VAL A 607 16.47 -5.33 12.89
CA VAL A 607 17.88 -5.49 13.29
C VAL A 607 18.07 -5.02 14.73
N LEU A 608 18.55 -5.93 15.58
CA LEU A 608 18.93 -5.69 16.96
C LEU A 608 20.44 -5.56 17.04
N ILE A 609 20.93 -4.38 17.39
CA ILE A 609 22.38 -4.12 17.52
C ILE A 609 22.80 -4.16 18.99
N GLU A 610 23.98 -4.71 19.27
CA GLU A 610 24.65 -4.63 20.59
C GLU A 610 23.83 -5.16 21.78
N GLY A 611 23.02 -6.20 21.58
CA GLY A 611 22.11 -6.73 22.61
C GLY A 611 22.76 -7.30 23.88
N ASP A 612 24.07 -7.54 23.88
CA ASP A 612 24.83 -8.12 25.01
C ASP A 612 25.64 -7.10 25.84
N ARG A 613 25.35 -5.80 25.73
CA ARG A 613 26.01 -4.78 26.59
C ARG A 613 25.83 -5.13 28.07
N ARG A 614 26.95 -5.45 28.74
CA ARG A 614 27.06 -5.61 30.20
C ARG A 614 27.23 -4.25 30.88
N GLU A 615 26.28 -3.33 30.73
CA GLU A 615 26.33 -2.08 31.48
C GLU A 615 25.61 -2.22 32.83
N GLU A 616 26.27 -1.78 33.90
CA GLU A 616 25.80 -1.68 35.29
C GLU A 616 24.71 -0.60 35.48
N ALA A 617 23.77 -0.48 34.53
CA ALA A 617 22.68 0.50 34.62
C ALA A 617 21.60 0.02 35.60
N SER A 618 21.62 0.56 36.82
CA SER A 618 20.96 0.04 38.02
C SER A 618 19.42 0.04 38.05
N HIS A 619 18.68 0.43 36.99
CA HIS A 619 17.21 0.53 37.08
C HIS A 619 16.40 0.13 35.83
N ALA A 620 17.03 -0.27 34.71
CA ALA A 620 16.31 -0.77 33.54
C ALA A 620 16.32 -2.31 33.52
N ARG A 621 15.16 -2.94 33.32
CA ARG A 621 15.04 -4.40 33.16
C ARG A 621 15.88 -4.82 31.94
N LYS A 622 16.90 -5.65 32.18
CA LYS A 622 17.84 -6.17 31.17
C LYS A 622 17.07 -6.92 30.06
N PHE A 623 17.41 -6.66 28.79
CA PHE A 623 16.86 -7.41 27.65
C PHE A 623 17.31 -8.87 27.72
N GLU A 624 16.39 -9.80 27.50
CA GLU A 624 16.68 -11.24 27.50
C GLU A 624 16.32 -11.85 26.13
N TRP A 625 17.25 -12.57 25.51
CA TRP A 625 17.03 -13.27 24.23
C TRP A 625 15.85 -14.26 24.28
N GLU A 626 15.51 -14.76 25.47
CA GLU A 626 14.38 -15.64 25.70
C GLU A 626 13.03 -15.00 25.31
N GLU A 627 12.91 -13.67 25.37
CA GLU A 627 11.69 -12.95 25.00
C GLU A 627 11.38 -13.06 23.50
N LEU A 628 12.38 -13.32 22.65
CA LEU A 628 12.20 -13.45 21.20
C LEU A 628 11.64 -14.82 20.77
N LYS A 629 11.55 -15.81 21.66
CA LYS A 629 11.07 -17.17 21.29
C LYS A 629 9.70 -17.15 20.60
N THR A 630 8.82 -16.23 20.98
CA THR A 630 7.47 -16.07 20.40
C THR A 630 7.51 -15.46 19.00
N ALA A 631 8.47 -14.57 18.72
CA ALA A 631 8.68 -13.94 17.42
C ALA A 631 9.01 -14.95 16.31
N TYR A 632 9.67 -16.06 16.65
CA TYR A 632 9.93 -17.17 15.71
C TYR A 632 8.63 -17.68 15.06
N ASN A 633 7.54 -17.74 15.84
CA ASN A 633 6.22 -18.19 15.39
C ASN A 633 5.30 -17.03 14.96
N GLY A 634 5.79 -15.79 14.94
CA GLY A 634 5.00 -14.58 14.63
C GLY A 634 4.00 -14.20 15.72
N ARG A 635 4.14 -14.75 16.93
CA ARG A 635 3.26 -14.40 18.05
C ARG A 635 3.67 -13.04 18.63
N THR A 636 2.73 -12.44 19.33
CA THR A 636 2.92 -11.19 20.06
C THR A 636 4.10 -11.31 21.03
N VAL A 637 5.02 -10.36 20.97
CA VAL A 637 6.15 -10.26 21.92
C VAL A 637 5.71 -9.61 23.22
N ARG A 638 4.69 -8.73 23.18
CA ARG A 638 4.12 -8.08 24.36
C ARG A 638 2.68 -7.62 24.17
N SER A 639 1.87 -7.73 25.24
CA SER A 639 0.49 -7.24 25.29
C SER A 639 0.36 -5.88 25.99
N ARG A 640 -0.68 -5.12 25.64
CA ARG A 640 -1.07 -3.88 26.32
C ARG A 640 -2.59 -3.83 26.47
N GLY A 641 -3.13 -3.39 27.61
CA GLY A 641 -4.58 -3.15 27.75
C GLY A 641 -5.07 -1.99 26.89
N VAL A 642 -6.25 -2.14 26.26
CA VAL A 642 -6.93 -1.07 25.53
C VAL A 642 -7.69 -0.18 26.52
N LYS A 643 -7.65 1.14 26.34
CA LYS A 643 -8.39 2.08 27.21
C LYS A 643 -9.84 2.26 26.74
N ASN A 644 -10.64 1.21 26.83
CA ASN A 644 -12.07 1.21 26.46
C ASN A 644 -13.01 0.78 27.60
N GLY A 645 -12.49 0.55 28.82
CA GLY A 645 -13.28 0.10 29.97
C GLY A 645 -13.67 -1.37 29.93
N GLY A 646 -13.24 -2.12 28.91
CA GLY A 646 -13.42 -3.56 28.79
C GLY A 646 -12.15 -4.36 29.13
N MET A 647 -12.17 -5.66 28.81
CA MET A 647 -11.09 -6.60 29.09
C MET A 647 -10.19 -6.83 27.86
N GLU A 648 -10.34 -6.03 26.81
CA GLU A 648 -9.59 -6.17 25.56
C GLU A 648 -8.11 -5.82 25.72
N THR A 649 -7.24 -6.68 25.18
CA THR A 649 -5.81 -6.46 25.08
C THR A 649 -5.38 -6.25 23.63
N PHE A 650 -4.58 -5.23 23.40
CA PHE A 650 -3.87 -5.00 22.14
C PHE A 650 -2.62 -5.88 22.10
N GLU A 651 -2.69 -6.93 21.28
CA GLU A 651 -1.65 -7.94 21.11
C GLU A 651 -1.28 -8.09 19.63
N PRO A 652 -0.56 -7.11 19.04
CA PRO A 652 -0.20 -7.19 17.65
C PRO A 652 0.82 -8.33 17.43
N PRO A 653 0.59 -9.23 16.46
CA PRO A 653 1.56 -10.28 16.16
C PRO A 653 2.87 -9.70 15.61
N PHE A 654 3.96 -10.43 15.78
CA PHE A 654 5.24 -10.07 15.20
C PHE A 654 5.28 -10.47 13.71
N ARG A 655 5.42 -9.47 12.84
CA ARG A 655 5.32 -9.65 11.37
C ARG A 655 6.67 -9.58 10.65
N GLY A 656 7.72 -9.08 11.30
CA GLY A 656 9.05 -8.92 10.70
C GLY A 656 9.91 -10.19 10.71
N ALA A 657 11.22 -10.02 10.51
CA ALA A 657 12.24 -11.05 10.69
C ALA A 657 13.37 -10.52 11.58
N ILE A 658 13.85 -11.28 12.56
CA ILE A 658 14.90 -10.80 13.46
C ILE A 658 16.27 -11.00 12.83
N VAL A 659 17.07 -9.93 12.82
CA VAL A 659 18.51 -9.96 12.59
C VAL A 659 19.20 -9.51 13.88
N ILE A 660 20.21 -10.24 14.31
CA ILE A 660 21.01 -9.93 15.49
C ILE A 660 22.39 -9.55 15.01
N GLU A 661 22.84 -8.33 15.30
CA GLU A 661 24.18 -7.86 14.99
C GLU A 661 24.91 -7.50 16.30
N GLN A 662 26.04 -8.15 16.54
CA GLN A 662 26.80 -7.96 17.79
C GLN A 662 28.26 -8.36 17.61
N ASN A 663 29.06 -8.12 18.66
CA ASN A 663 30.47 -8.49 18.64
C ASN A 663 30.70 -9.97 18.98
N GLU A 664 30.02 -10.46 20.00
CA GLU A 664 30.12 -11.84 20.50
C GLU A 664 28.90 -12.68 20.11
N PRO A 665 29.02 -14.00 19.95
CA PRO A 665 27.88 -14.88 19.70
C PRO A 665 26.81 -14.83 20.82
N VAL A 666 25.53 -15.04 20.47
CA VAL A 666 24.40 -15.10 21.40
C VAL A 666 24.65 -16.23 22.39
N ASN A 667 24.68 -15.87 23.66
CA ASN A 667 24.62 -16.83 24.76
C ASN A 667 23.18 -16.91 25.29
N ALA A 668 22.48 -18.00 25.00
CA ALA A 668 21.08 -18.21 25.39
C ALA A 668 20.76 -19.70 25.54
N SER A 669 19.54 -20.02 25.98
CA SER A 669 19.13 -21.42 26.09
C SER A 669 19.15 -22.12 24.73
N ARG A 670 19.28 -23.45 24.77
CA ARG A 670 19.15 -24.33 23.60
C ARG A 670 17.93 -24.00 22.74
N ALA A 671 16.80 -23.67 23.35
CA ALA A 671 15.58 -23.34 22.61
C ALA A 671 15.76 -22.09 21.74
N VAL A 672 16.49 -21.08 22.22
CA VAL A 672 16.82 -19.87 21.46
C VAL A 672 17.85 -20.20 20.38
N LEU A 673 18.94 -20.89 20.72
CA LEU A 673 20.01 -21.23 19.77
C LEU A 673 19.51 -22.06 18.59
N GLU A 674 18.58 -22.98 18.80
CA GLU A 674 17.96 -23.77 17.72
C GLU A 674 17.11 -22.95 16.73
N ARG A 675 16.86 -21.67 17.00
CA ARG A 675 16.12 -20.73 16.13
C ARG A 675 17.04 -19.75 15.38
N ILE A 676 18.35 -19.76 15.67
CA ILE A 676 19.32 -18.78 15.17
C ILE A 676 20.29 -19.44 14.18
N MET A 677 20.45 -18.82 13.02
CA MET A 677 21.49 -19.11 12.04
C MET A 677 22.71 -18.24 12.37
N SER A 678 23.78 -18.82 12.91
CA SER A 678 25.02 -18.08 13.25
C SER A 678 25.83 -17.80 12.01
N LEU A 679 26.30 -16.58 11.84
CA LEU A 679 27.29 -16.22 10.84
C LEU A 679 28.41 -15.39 11.48
N GLY A 680 29.60 -15.96 11.51
CA GLY A 680 30.80 -15.29 12.02
C GLY A 680 31.50 -14.44 10.96
N PHE A 681 31.86 -13.22 11.33
CA PHE A 681 32.65 -12.28 10.54
C PHE A 681 34.03 -12.10 11.16
N ASP A 682 35.04 -12.16 10.30
CA ASP A 682 36.45 -12.03 10.61
C ASP A 682 37.12 -11.17 9.53
N MET A 683 38.40 -10.83 9.74
CA MET A 683 39.20 -10.11 8.75
C MET A 683 39.91 -11.07 7.76
N ALA A 684 39.52 -12.35 7.75
CA ALA A 684 40.09 -13.34 6.86
C ALA A 684 39.66 -13.05 5.41
N GLY A 685 40.62 -13.02 4.48
CA GLY A 685 40.35 -12.74 3.06
C GLY A 685 40.24 -11.26 2.70
N TRP A 686 40.55 -10.34 3.63
CA TRP A 686 40.60 -8.91 3.33
C TRP A 686 41.74 -8.55 2.37
N SER A 687 41.42 -7.80 1.32
CA SER A 687 42.35 -7.28 0.32
C SER A 687 42.03 -5.83 -0.05
N ALA A 688 42.87 -5.21 -0.88
CA ALA A 688 42.57 -3.89 -1.45
C ALA A 688 41.27 -3.92 -2.27
N ASP A 689 41.05 -4.98 -3.04
CA ASP A 689 39.86 -5.14 -3.88
C ASP A 689 38.58 -5.32 -3.05
N THR A 690 38.64 -6.08 -1.95
CA THR A 690 37.48 -6.25 -1.06
C THR A 690 37.12 -4.92 -0.38
N LYS A 691 38.12 -4.14 0.03
CA LYS A 691 37.93 -2.81 0.61
C LYS A 691 37.28 -1.85 -0.38
N THR A 692 37.82 -1.74 -1.60
CA THR A 692 37.25 -0.88 -2.64
C THR A 692 35.82 -1.29 -3.01
N SER A 693 35.53 -2.59 -3.06
CA SER A 693 34.18 -3.09 -3.31
C SER A 693 33.21 -2.73 -2.17
N ALA A 694 33.64 -2.86 -0.91
CA ALA A 694 32.85 -2.45 0.26
C ALA A 694 32.56 -0.94 0.26
N GLU A 695 33.56 -0.09 -0.04
CA GLU A 695 33.40 1.36 -0.16
C GLU A 695 32.41 1.74 -1.28
N ARG A 696 32.40 1.00 -2.40
CA ARG A 696 31.41 1.19 -3.47
C ARG A 696 30.00 0.84 -3.03
N LEU A 697 29.82 -0.25 -2.28
CA LEU A 697 28.52 -0.62 -1.73
C LEU A 697 28.00 0.43 -0.75
N GLU A 698 28.87 0.96 0.12
CA GLU A 698 28.55 2.04 1.06
C GLU A 698 28.07 3.29 0.31
N GLN A 699 28.76 3.68 -0.77
CA GLN A 699 28.43 4.86 -1.57
C GLN A 699 27.33 4.63 -2.62
N TRP A 700 26.79 3.40 -2.72
CA TRP A 700 25.84 3.08 -3.76
C TRP A 700 24.55 3.92 -3.62
N PRO A 701 24.08 4.62 -4.67
CA PRO A 701 22.87 5.45 -4.58
C PRO A 701 21.62 4.61 -4.31
N ILE A 702 20.82 5.00 -3.31
CA ILE A 702 19.59 4.29 -2.94
C ILE A 702 18.58 4.22 -4.09
N GLU A 703 18.50 5.25 -4.94
CA GLU A 703 17.59 5.33 -6.08
C GLU A 703 17.89 4.26 -7.13
N LYS A 704 19.12 3.71 -7.16
CA LYS A 704 19.50 2.65 -8.10
C LYS A 704 19.15 1.25 -7.60
N VAL A 705 18.98 1.07 -6.29
CA VAL A 705 18.87 -0.27 -5.67
C VAL A 705 17.56 -0.51 -4.92
N SER A 706 16.89 0.55 -4.46
CA SER A 706 15.66 0.47 -3.64
C SER A 706 14.48 -0.17 -4.37
N GLY A 707 14.46 -0.18 -5.70
CA GLY A 707 13.46 -0.88 -6.50
C GLY A 707 13.44 -2.40 -6.28
N PHE A 708 14.52 -2.98 -5.74
CA PHE A 708 14.65 -4.42 -5.46
C PHE A 708 13.46 -4.97 -4.66
N ILE A 709 13.03 -4.26 -3.60
CA ILE A 709 11.89 -4.69 -2.77
C ILE A 709 10.58 -4.82 -3.56
N VAL A 710 10.32 -3.90 -4.50
CA VAL A 710 9.11 -3.92 -5.33
C VAL A 710 9.20 -5.07 -6.34
N HIS A 711 10.36 -5.27 -6.95
CA HIS A 711 10.58 -6.39 -7.87
C HIS A 711 10.45 -7.77 -7.20
N ALA A 712 10.88 -7.89 -5.94
CA ALA A 712 10.70 -9.09 -5.14
C ALA A 712 9.21 -9.29 -4.80
N ALA A 713 8.54 -8.27 -4.23
CA ALA A 713 7.12 -8.35 -3.87
C ALA A 713 6.21 -8.66 -5.06
N LYS A 714 6.50 -8.13 -6.26
CA LYS A 714 5.75 -8.44 -7.49
C LYS A 714 5.84 -9.91 -7.90
N ARG A 715 6.90 -10.60 -7.52
CA ARG A 715 7.13 -12.01 -7.86
C ARG A 715 6.73 -12.96 -6.72
N GLU A 716 5.97 -12.49 -5.72
CA GLU A 716 5.57 -13.27 -4.54
C GLU A 716 5.11 -14.69 -4.90
N ASN A 717 4.20 -14.85 -5.86
CA ASN A 717 3.67 -16.16 -6.23
C ASN A 717 4.74 -17.12 -6.80
N ASP A 718 5.63 -16.62 -7.67
CA ASP A 718 6.72 -17.41 -8.27
C ASP A 718 7.79 -17.77 -7.23
N ILE A 719 8.21 -16.77 -6.43
CA ILE A 719 9.18 -16.94 -5.35
C ILE A 719 8.69 -17.96 -4.33
N MET A 720 7.43 -17.85 -3.87
CA MET A 720 6.87 -18.79 -2.90
C MET A 720 6.66 -20.19 -3.50
N ALA A 721 6.39 -20.31 -4.80
CA ALA A 721 6.34 -21.62 -5.46
C ALA A 721 7.71 -22.31 -5.48
N ARG A 722 8.76 -21.59 -5.89
CA ARG A 722 10.14 -22.08 -5.89
C ARG A 722 10.62 -22.44 -4.49
N TYR A 723 10.33 -21.57 -3.52
CA TYR A 723 10.64 -21.81 -2.11
C TYR A 723 10.03 -23.13 -1.61
N ARG A 724 8.74 -23.41 -1.87
CA ARG A 724 8.11 -24.64 -1.41
C ARG A 724 8.76 -25.89 -1.99
N GLN A 725 9.10 -25.85 -3.28
CA GLN A 725 9.77 -26.96 -3.96
C GLN A 725 11.16 -27.19 -3.36
N ALA A 726 11.97 -26.14 -3.24
CA ALA A 726 13.32 -26.23 -2.72
C ALA A 726 13.36 -26.62 -1.23
N PHE A 727 12.44 -26.10 -0.41
CA PHE A 727 12.38 -26.40 1.01
C PHE A 727 12.14 -27.88 1.28
N ALA A 728 11.22 -28.52 0.55
CA ALA A 728 10.94 -29.94 0.70
C ALA A 728 12.18 -30.80 0.36
N GLN A 729 13.01 -30.36 -0.56
CA GLN A 729 14.28 -31.02 -0.88
C GLN A 729 15.30 -30.82 0.25
N TYR A 730 15.63 -29.57 0.58
CA TYR A 730 16.72 -29.27 1.52
C TYR A 730 16.45 -29.70 2.95
N GLU A 731 15.20 -29.69 3.41
CA GLU A 731 14.87 -30.21 4.75
C GLU A 731 15.23 -31.70 4.84
N ASN A 732 14.89 -32.50 3.82
CA ASN A 732 15.22 -33.92 3.77
C ASN A 732 16.73 -34.17 3.66
N GLU A 733 17.43 -33.39 2.83
CA GLU A 733 18.89 -33.48 2.71
C GLU A 733 19.59 -33.19 4.04
N LEU A 734 19.23 -32.09 4.72
CA LEU A 734 19.81 -31.74 6.02
C LEU A 734 19.50 -32.79 7.09
N LEU A 735 18.29 -33.35 7.12
CA LEU A 735 17.92 -34.41 8.06
C LEU A 735 18.65 -35.73 7.80
N SER A 736 19.10 -35.98 6.58
CA SER A 736 19.90 -37.15 6.23
C SER A 736 21.37 -37.04 6.67
N MET A 737 21.83 -35.83 6.99
CA MET A 737 23.22 -35.60 7.40
C MET A 737 23.45 -36.05 8.85
N PRO A 738 24.45 -36.91 9.12
CA PRO A 738 24.75 -37.37 10.48
C PRO A 738 25.09 -36.23 11.47
N GLY A 739 25.60 -35.12 10.93
CA GLY A 739 25.98 -33.91 11.64
C GLY A 739 24.82 -33.00 12.06
N ILE A 740 23.58 -33.27 11.60
CA ILE A 740 22.39 -32.46 11.91
C ILE A 740 21.29 -33.40 12.39
N ARG A 741 21.04 -33.43 13.71
CA ARG A 741 20.07 -34.34 14.33
C ARG A 741 18.80 -33.64 14.81
N THR A 742 18.84 -32.32 14.88
CA THR A 742 17.73 -31.51 15.41
C THR A 742 16.85 -31.05 14.27
N ASN A 743 15.59 -31.51 14.23
CA ASN A 743 14.62 -31.12 13.21
C ASN A 743 14.47 -29.60 13.06
N ARG A 744 14.57 -28.85 14.16
CA ARG A 744 14.48 -27.38 14.11
C ARG A 744 15.67 -26.74 13.38
N LEU A 745 16.88 -27.30 13.52
CA LEU A 745 18.07 -26.79 12.84
C LEU A 745 17.99 -27.08 11.34
N ALA A 746 17.62 -28.31 10.98
CA ALA A 746 17.38 -28.69 9.58
C ALA A 746 16.29 -27.80 8.95
N LYS A 747 15.17 -27.60 9.63
CA LYS A 747 14.11 -26.70 9.19
C LYS A 747 14.62 -25.27 8.99
N THR A 748 15.26 -24.69 10.01
CA THR A 748 15.73 -23.29 10.00
C THR A 748 16.70 -23.02 8.84
N HIS A 749 17.71 -23.86 8.66
CA HIS A 749 18.71 -23.67 7.59
C HIS A 749 18.16 -24.10 6.23
N GLY A 750 17.27 -25.10 6.18
CA GLY A 750 16.55 -25.50 4.97
C GLY A 750 15.66 -24.37 4.42
N GLN A 751 15.06 -23.54 5.28
CA GLN A 751 14.34 -22.35 4.84
C GLN A 751 15.27 -21.34 4.14
N LEU A 752 16.49 -21.15 4.65
CA LEU A 752 17.46 -20.24 4.04
C LEU A 752 17.99 -20.78 2.70
N LEU A 753 18.29 -22.07 2.61
CA LEU A 753 18.65 -22.74 1.34
C LEU A 753 17.53 -22.62 0.29
N ALA A 754 16.28 -22.80 0.71
CA ALA A 754 15.14 -22.64 -0.19
C ALA A 754 14.97 -21.21 -0.71
N PHE A 755 15.24 -20.20 0.13
CA PHE A 755 15.25 -18.81 -0.33
C PHE A 755 16.46 -18.49 -1.22
N LEU A 756 17.61 -19.13 -1.01
CA LEU A 756 18.77 -18.99 -1.89
C LEU A 756 18.43 -19.46 -3.31
N GLU A 757 17.76 -20.61 -3.45
CA GLU A 757 17.23 -21.07 -4.75
C GLU A 757 16.19 -20.11 -5.33
N ALA A 758 15.25 -19.63 -4.51
CA ALA A 758 14.23 -18.70 -4.97
C ALA A 758 14.80 -17.33 -5.39
N LEU A 759 15.92 -16.89 -4.80
CA LEU A 759 16.60 -15.64 -5.13
C LEU A 759 17.08 -15.58 -6.59
N ARG A 760 17.40 -16.74 -7.19
CA ARG A 760 17.78 -16.86 -8.62
C ARG A 760 16.65 -16.45 -9.59
N ALA A 761 15.40 -16.39 -9.13
CA ALA A 761 14.29 -15.85 -9.94
C ALA A 761 14.39 -14.32 -10.13
N LEU A 762 15.21 -13.65 -9.31
CA LEU A 762 15.37 -12.21 -9.29
C LEU A 762 16.79 -11.78 -9.67
N LEU A 763 17.81 -12.48 -9.18
CA LEU A 763 19.21 -12.14 -9.37
C LEU A 763 19.95 -13.19 -10.22
N PRO A 764 20.88 -12.76 -11.08
CA PRO A 764 21.67 -13.65 -11.92
C PRO A 764 22.84 -14.27 -11.15
N LEU A 765 22.56 -15.07 -10.12
CA LEU A 765 23.61 -15.78 -9.37
C LEU A 765 24.28 -16.85 -10.24
N THR A 766 25.62 -16.89 -10.23
CA THR A 766 26.38 -17.96 -10.89
C THR A 766 26.26 -19.27 -10.11
N ASP A 767 26.51 -20.40 -10.77
CA ASP A 767 26.47 -21.71 -10.10
C ASP A 767 27.55 -21.84 -9.01
N GLU A 768 28.70 -21.19 -9.19
CA GLU A 768 29.76 -21.10 -8.18
C GLU A 768 29.27 -20.37 -6.92
N GLN A 769 28.68 -19.18 -7.10
CA GLN A 769 28.11 -18.39 -6.02
C GLN A 769 27.03 -19.18 -5.27
N GLN A 770 26.11 -19.80 -6.02
CA GLN A 770 25.04 -20.62 -5.46
C GLN A 770 25.60 -21.77 -4.61
N THR A 771 26.55 -22.53 -5.16
CA THR A 771 27.11 -23.72 -4.52
C THR A 771 27.91 -23.34 -3.27
N ALA A 772 28.76 -22.30 -3.36
CA ALA A 772 29.57 -21.83 -2.24
C ALA A 772 28.70 -21.31 -1.09
N THR A 773 27.64 -20.54 -1.40
CA THR A 773 26.69 -20.05 -0.39
C THR A 773 25.88 -21.19 0.23
N ALA A 774 25.39 -22.14 -0.58
CA ALA A 774 24.67 -23.30 -0.06
C ALA A 774 25.56 -24.14 0.89
N LYS A 775 26.82 -24.36 0.53
CA LYS A 775 27.79 -25.05 1.38
C LYS A 775 27.99 -24.34 2.72
N LEU A 776 28.17 -23.02 2.71
CA LEU A 776 28.30 -22.23 3.93
C LEU A 776 27.06 -22.35 4.83
N ILE A 777 25.85 -22.38 4.27
CA ILE A 777 24.62 -22.54 5.06
C ILE A 777 24.56 -23.93 5.75
N VAL A 778 25.03 -24.98 5.08
CA VAL A 778 25.14 -26.33 5.67
C VAL A 778 26.20 -26.35 6.79
N GLU A 779 27.32 -25.66 6.60
CA GLU A 779 28.37 -25.50 7.62
C GLU A 779 27.81 -24.78 8.86
N MET A 780 27.09 -23.67 8.66
CA MET A 780 26.40 -22.94 9.74
C MET A 780 25.44 -23.86 10.53
N ALA A 781 24.69 -24.72 9.84
CA ALA A 781 23.78 -25.67 10.47
C ALA A 781 24.51 -26.71 11.33
N THR A 782 25.65 -27.20 10.83
CA THR A 782 26.49 -28.20 11.50
C THR A 782 27.19 -27.60 12.73
N GLU A 783 27.77 -26.41 12.58
CA GLU A 783 28.37 -25.65 13.69
C GLU A 783 27.33 -25.34 14.77
N ARG A 784 26.12 -24.93 14.36
CA ARG A 784 25.05 -24.68 15.33
C ARG A 784 24.60 -25.96 16.02
N GLN A 785 24.58 -27.12 15.34
CA GLN A 785 24.29 -28.40 15.99
C GLN A 785 25.36 -28.75 17.05
N LEU A 786 26.63 -28.46 16.78
CA LEU A 786 27.73 -28.63 17.75
C LEU A 786 27.56 -27.69 18.94
N ALA A 787 27.29 -26.40 18.72
CA ALA A 787 27.05 -25.42 19.79
C ALA A 787 25.80 -25.75 20.63
N VAL A 788 24.74 -26.29 20.02
CA VAL A 788 23.56 -26.79 20.74
C VAL A 788 23.91 -28.02 21.59
N ASN A 789 24.90 -28.82 21.17
CA ASN A 789 25.35 -30.02 21.87
C ASN A 789 26.41 -29.74 22.94
N SER A 790 27.22 -28.68 22.83
CA SER A 790 28.28 -28.35 23.79
C SER A 790 27.74 -28.03 25.19
N GLU A 791 28.52 -28.37 26.20
CA GLU A 791 28.21 -28.09 27.62
C GLU A 791 28.20 -26.57 27.86
N ASP A 792 27.34 -26.10 28.77
CA ASP A 792 27.34 -24.69 29.18
C ASP A 792 28.70 -24.33 29.82
N PRO A 793 29.33 -23.18 29.51
CA PRO A 793 30.62 -22.79 30.09
C PRO A 793 30.63 -22.74 31.63
N ILE A 794 29.52 -22.32 32.26
CA ILE A 794 29.36 -22.29 33.73
C ILE A 794 29.39 -23.72 34.27
N VAL A 795 28.70 -24.63 33.58
CA VAL A 795 28.67 -26.06 33.94
C VAL A 795 30.04 -26.71 33.73
N SER A 796 30.71 -26.36 32.63
CA SER A 796 32.04 -26.87 32.29
C SER A 796 33.07 -26.44 33.35
N LEU A 797 33.08 -25.16 33.72
CA LEU A 797 33.93 -24.63 34.78
C LEU A 797 33.61 -25.27 36.14
N PHE A 798 32.33 -25.41 36.49
CA PHE A 798 31.93 -26.10 37.73
C PHE A 798 32.50 -27.51 37.79
N TRP A 799 32.39 -28.27 36.69
CA TRP A 799 32.87 -29.63 36.61
C TRP A 799 34.40 -29.72 36.59
N GLU A 800 35.09 -28.80 35.92
CA GLU A 800 36.55 -28.67 35.99
C GLU A 800 37.02 -28.46 37.44
N ARG A 801 36.33 -27.60 38.21
CA ARG A 801 36.66 -27.38 39.63
C ARG A 801 36.30 -28.58 40.50
N PHE A 802 35.18 -29.23 40.22
CA PHE A 802 34.79 -30.45 40.93
C PHE A 802 35.81 -31.57 40.71
N ASP A 803 36.21 -31.81 39.46
CA ASP A 803 37.19 -32.83 39.10
C ASP A 803 38.55 -32.51 39.72
N TYR A 804 39.00 -31.26 39.66
CA TYR A 804 40.23 -30.84 40.34
C TYR A 804 40.19 -31.13 41.85
N LEU A 805 39.07 -30.87 42.52
CA LEU A 805 38.96 -31.18 43.96
C LEU A 805 39.01 -32.68 44.21
N GLU A 806 38.25 -33.47 43.43
CA GLU A 806 38.15 -34.92 43.58
C GLU A 806 39.48 -35.64 43.25
N GLU A 807 40.22 -35.19 42.23
CA GLU A 807 41.54 -35.73 41.86
C GLU A 807 42.63 -35.45 42.90
N ASN A 808 42.45 -34.40 43.71
CA ASN A 808 43.39 -33.99 44.77
C ASN A 808 42.96 -34.50 46.16
N GLU A 809 41.97 -35.38 46.24
CA GLU A 809 41.56 -36.08 47.46
C GLU A 809 42.34 -37.39 47.61
N ASP A 810 42.61 -37.81 48.86
CA ASP A 810 43.20 -39.13 49.12
C ASP A 810 42.14 -40.22 48.89
N PRO A 811 42.33 -41.13 47.91
CA PRO A 811 41.37 -42.19 47.63
C PRO A 811 41.13 -43.15 48.81
N ALA A 812 42.09 -43.26 49.74
CA ALA A 812 42.01 -44.13 50.92
C ALA A 812 41.35 -43.46 52.13
N ALA A 813 41.12 -42.14 52.09
CA ALA A 813 40.46 -41.44 53.18
C ALA A 813 39.00 -41.89 53.33
N THR A 814 38.51 -42.03 54.56
CA THR A 814 37.10 -42.38 54.83
C THR A 814 36.21 -41.14 55.01
N THR A 815 36.80 -39.95 55.01
CA THR A 815 36.12 -38.66 55.19
C THR A 815 36.72 -37.60 54.29
N GLY A 816 35.98 -36.53 54.00
CA GLY A 816 36.49 -35.36 53.28
C GLY A 816 36.29 -35.41 51.77
N HIS A 817 35.55 -36.38 51.23
CA HIS A 817 35.27 -36.45 49.80
C HIS A 817 34.24 -35.43 49.34
N ILE A 818 34.49 -34.77 48.21
CA ILE A 818 33.55 -33.79 47.62
C ILE A 818 32.32 -34.46 46.99
N ASN A 819 32.47 -35.70 46.53
CA ASN A 819 31.35 -36.54 46.08
C ASN A 819 30.73 -37.28 47.28
N HIS A 820 29.52 -36.87 47.69
CA HIS A 820 28.82 -37.50 48.80
C HIS A 820 28.11 -38.81 48.44
N HIS A 821 28.03 -39.20 47.16
CA HIS A 821 27.18 -40.34 46.78
C HIS A 821 27.86 -41.68 47.07
N ARG A 822 27.18 -42.58 47.80
CA ARG A 822 27.73 -43.92 48.10
C ARG A 822 27.95 -44.78 46.86
N ARG A 823 27.02 -44.74 45.89
CA ARG A 823 27.13 -45.43 44.59
C ARG A 823 27.99 -44.67 43.56
N HIS A 824 29.09 -44.06 44.00
CA HIS A 824 29.98 -43.31 43.11
C HIS A 824 30.64 -44.19 42.04
N ALA A 825 30.90 -45.47 42.35
CA ALA A 825 31.41 -46.45 41.39
C ALA A 825 30.44 -46.78 40.24
N GLU A 826 29.14 -46.53 40.43
CA GLU A 826 28.10 -46.63 39.38
C GLU A 826 27.96 -45.31 38.59
N GLY A 827 28.87 -44.35 38.80
CA GLY A 827 28.86 -43.04 38.16
C GLY A 827 27.91 -42.02 38.79
N MET A 828 27.37 -42.27 39.98
CA MET A 828 26.52 -41.29 40.68
C MET A 828 27.36 -40.26 41.44
N ILE A 829 26.98 -38.99 41.32
CA ILE A 829 27.68 -37.86 41.94
C ILE A 829 26.69 -37.07 42.77
N ALA A 830 27.00 -36.78 44.03
CA ALA A 830 26.17 -35.93 44.88
C ALA A 830 27.01 -34.77 45.44
N VAL A 831 26.69 -33.55 45.02
CA VAL A 831 27.46 -32.36 45.37
C VAL A 831 26.64 -31.43 46.26
N ARG A 832 27.26 -30.94 47.34
CA ARG A 832 26.71 -29.88 48.16
C ARG A 832 27.29 -28.54 47.70
N LEU A 833 26.47 -27.69 47.07
CA LEU A 833 26.97 -26.45 46.42
C LEU A 833 27.70 -25.51 47.38
N ASN A 834 27.19 -25.29 48.60
CA ASN A 834 27.87 -24.44 49.58
C ASN A 834 29.23 -24.99 50.01
N GLU A 835 29.36 -26.32 50.06
CA GLU A 835 30.64 -26.97 50.38
C GLU A 835 31.61 -26.84 49.22
N MET A 836 31.11 -26.99 47.99
CA MET A 836 31.90 -26.75 46.78
C MET A 836 32.43 -25.31 46.71
N GLU A 837 31.59 -24.32 47.03
CA GLU A 837 32.00 -22.91 47.12
C GLU A 837 33.07 -22.68 48.19
N ALA A 838 32.88 -23.23 49.39
CA ALA A 838 33.85 -23.10 50.49
C ALA A 838 35.22 -23.70 50.10
N ARG A 839 35.23 -24.93 49.55
CA ARG A 839 36.48 -25.60 49.14
C ARG A 839 37.18 -24.90 47.98
N CYS A 840 36.42 -24.34 47.03
CA CYS A 840 37.02 -23.53 45.97
C CYS A 840 37.65 -22.25 46.54
N ALA A 841 36.96 -21.57 47.47
CA ALA A 841 37.50 -20.38 48.11
C ALA A 841 38.80 -20.66 48.89
N GLU A 842 38.86 -21.76 49.64
CA GLU A 842 40.07 -22.21 50.35
C GLU A 842 41.25 -22.43 49.41
N LYS A 843 41.02 -23.03 48.24
CA LYS A 843 42.04 -23.29 47.22
C LYS A 843 42.24 -22.15 46.22
N ARG A 844 41.60 -20.99 46.44
CA ARG A 844 41.63 -19.82 45.55
C ARG A 844 41.21 -20.14 44.11
N LEU A 845 40.30 -21.09 43.93
CA LEU A 845 39.70 -21.44 42.66
C LEU A 845 38.49 -20.55 42.39
N ALA A 846 38.44 -19.93 41.21
CA ALA A 846 37.28 -19.15 40.79
C ALA A 846 36.10 -20.07 40.46
N LEU A 847 34.93 -19.72 41.00
CA LEU A 847 33.65 -20.40 40.76
C LEU A 847 32.59 -19.34 40.35
N PRO A 848 31.65 -19.66 39.45
CA PRO A 848 30.50 -18.80 39.16
C PRO A 848 29.64 -18.52 40.40
N THR A 849 28.80 -17.50 40.35
CA THR A 849 27.96 -17.14 41.50
C THR A 849 26.94 -18.24 41.81
N HIS A 850 26.51 -18.34 43.08
CA HIS A 850 25.53 -19.33 43.53
C HIS A 850 24.24 -19.33 42.69
N ALA A 851 23.76 -18.14 42.31
CA ALA A 851 22.56 -17.97 41.49
C ALA A 851 22.75 -18.50 40.06
N GLU A 852 23.92 -18.27 39.47
CA GLU A 852 24.28 -18.78 38.14
C GLU A 852 24.38 -20.31 38.15
N LEU A 853 25.00 -20.89 39.17
CA LEU A 853 25.15 -22.34 39.33
C LEU A 853 23.78 -23.05 39.44
N ILE A 854 22.86 -22.54 40.27
CA ILE A 854 21.51 -23.11 40.42
C ILE A 854 20.76 -23.13 39.09
N ARG A 855 20.95 -22.10 38.24
CA ARG A 855 20.31 -21.99 36.93
C ARG A 855 20.94 -22.94 35.92
N ALA A 856 22.27 -22.97 35.85
CA ALA A 856 23.01 -23.67 34.80
C ALA A 856 23.11 -25.18 35.03
N LEU A 857 23.35 -25.64 36.27
CA LEU A 857 23.66 -27.05 36.56
C LEU A 857 22.53 -28.04 36.21
N LYS A 858 21.27 -27.58 36.24
CA LYS A 858 20.12 -28.40 35.80
C LYS A 858 20.21 -28.80 34.32
N THR A 859 21.02 -28.09 33.54
CA THR A 859 21.20 -28.30 32.10
C THR A 859 22.43 -29.13 31.75
N SER A 860 23.19 -29.61 32.74
CA SER A 860 24.43 -30.35 32.51
C SER A 860 24.22 -31.62 31.70
N LYS A 861 25.08 -31.83 30.70
CA LYS A 861 25.03 -32.90 29.71
C LYS A 861 26.04 -34.00 29.98
N SER A 862 27.29 -33.63 30.26
CA SER A 862 28.39 -34.56 30.62
C SER A 862 28.02 -35.37 31.86
N ARG A 863 27.41 -34.70 32.84
CA ARG A 863 26.95 -35.29 34.11
C ARG A 863 25.49 -34.92 34.30
N ARG A 864 24.60 -35.82 33.89
CA ARG A 864 23.16 -35.55 33.82
C ARG A 864 22.61 -35.27 35.22
N PHE A 865 21.98 -34.11 35.41
CA PHE A 865 21.24 -33.82 36.64
C PHE A 865 20.06 -34.79 36.82
N ILE A 866 19.92 -35.32 38.03
CA ILE A 866 18.86 -36.27 38.40
C ILE A 866 17.83 -35.57 39.28
N GLU A 867 18.25 -35.11 40.47
CA GLU A 867 17.36 -34.47 41.43
C GLU A 867 18.14 -33.70 42.51
N GLN A 868 17.42 -32.93 43.33
CA GLN A 868 17.97 -32.34 44.55
C GLN A 868 17.32 -32.98 45.76
N THR A 869 18.06 -33.82 46.48
CA THR A 869 17.52 -34.64 47.57
C THR A 869 18.51 -34.77 48.73
N ALA A 870 18.03 -35.28 49.87
CA ALA A 870 18.91 -35.64 50.98
C ALA A 870 19.58 -36.97 50.67
N VAL A 871 20.91 -36.99 50.66
CA VAL A 871 21.71 -38.21 50.42
C VAL A 871 22.39 -38.66 51.71
N ASN A 872 22.45 -39.97 51.91
CA ASN A 872 23.30 -40.55 52.94
C ASN A 872 24.74 -40.50 52.44
N SER A 873 25.55 -39.61 53.02
CA SER A 873 26.91 -39.30 52.59
C SER A 873 27.82 -40.54 52.61
N ARG A 874 28.81 -40.58 51.70
CA ARG A 874 29.90 -41.57 51.73
C ARG A 874 30.97 -41.26 52.80
N ASN A 875 31.04 -40.01 53.24
CA ASN A 875 31.96 -39.59 54.30
C ASN A 875 31.48 -40.08 55.66
N ASP A 876 32.36 -40.76 56.41
CA ASP A 876 32.07 -41.27 57.75
C ASP A 876 31.72 -40.14 58.73
N GLY A 877 30.77 -40.40 59.63
CA GLY A 877 30.33 -39.45 60.66
C GLY A 877 29.50 -38.26 60.16
N VAL A 878 29.20 -38.17 58.86
CA VAL A 878 28.39 -37.07 58.28
C VAL A 878 26.91 -37.46 58.26
N PRO A 879 26.00 -36.66 58.88
CA PRO A 879 24.56 -36.91 58.80
C PRO A 879 24.03 -36.71 57.36
N PRO A 880 22.80 -37.15 57.04
CA PRO A 880 22.23 -36.94 55.71
C PRO A 880 22.28 -35.47 55.28
N VAL A 881 22.89 -35.21 54.12
CA VAL A 881 23.09 -33.85 53.58
C VAL A 881 22.27 -33.64 52.32
N ARG A 882 21.74 -32.43 52.14
CA ARG A 882 20.99 -32.07 50.93
C ARG A 882 21.98 -31.76 49.80
N CYS A 883 21.93 -32.57 48.75
CA CYS A 883 22.85 -32.49 47.62
C CYS A 883 22.10 -32.36 46.30
N TRP A 884 22.83 -31.86 45.31
CA TRP A 884 22.47 -31.96 43.89
C TRP A 884 23.05 -33.25 43.35
N VAL A 885 22.19 -34.12 42.82
CA VAL A 885 22.57 -35.46 42.36
C VAL A 885 22.66 -35.47 40.83
N PHE A 886 23.76 -36.03 40.34
CA PHE A 886 24.08 -36.16 38.92
C PHE A 886 24.51 -37.60 38.59
N HIS A 887 24.42 -37.97 37.32
CA HIS A 887 24.92 -39.24 36.80
C HIS A 887 25.92 -39.02 35.67
N ASP A 888 27.13 -39.51 35.86
CA ASP A 888 28.20 -39.58 34.87
C ASP A 888 28.30 -40.99 34.32
N ARG A 889 27.80 -41.20 33.11
CA ARG A 889 27.80 -42.53 32.46
C ARG A 889 29.19 -43.03 32.13
N SER A 890 30.19 -42.14 31.99
CA SER A 890 31.56 -42.54 31.68
C SER A 890 32.26 -43.21 32.88
N ARG A 891 31.79 -42.91 34.09
CA ARG A 891 32.33 -43.44 35.35
C ARG A 891 31.66 -44.74 35.80
N ALA A 892 30.57 -45.14 35.15
CA ALA A 892 29.91 -46.40 35.44
C ALA A 892 30.76 -47.56 34.90
N THR A 893 31.51 -48.22 35.79
CA THR A 893 32.17 -49.48 35.44
C THR A 893 31.09 -50.50 35.07
N SER A 894 31.22 -51.14 33.91
CA SER A 894 30.31 -52.21 33.49
C SER A 894 30.46 -53.39 34.44
N SER A 895 29.62 -53.45 35.47
CA SER A 895 29.45 -54.66 36.27
C SER A 895 28.64 -55.67 35.46
N ASN A 896 29.28 -56.32 34.50
CA ASN A 896 28.86 -57.64 34.04
C ASN A 896 29.45 -58.67 35.01
N SER A 897 28.64 -59.08 35.97
CA SER A 897 28.63 -60.44 36.52
C SER A 897 27.27 -61.03 36.23
#